data_AF-A0A5N6N8V8-F1
#
_entry.id   AF-A0A5N6N8V8-F1
#
_cell.length_a   1.000
_cell.length_b   1.000
_cell.length_c   1.000
_cell.angle_alpha   90.00
_cell.angle_beta   90.00
_cell.angle_gamma   90.00
#
_symmetry.space_group_name_H-M   'P 1'
#
loop_
_entity.id
_entity.type
_entity.pdbx_description
1 polymer ?
#
loop_
_entity_poly.entity_id
_entity_poly.type
_entity_poly.pdbx_seq_one_letter_code
_entity_poly.pdbx_strand_id
1 'polypeptide(L)'
;MLSPNHLLGSTSAFCSNRTSQLGFGTFWKSSNSSFSYSCSMNKHQNACTMACNGSVEIDVSQRKDDITTHGLSEMTVGVLGGGQLGRMLCQAASQMSIKVNVLDPMKNCPAGSISHYHMLGSYMDSTKVEEFAKICGILTVEIEHVDADTLERLEKQGVDCQPKASTIRIIQDKFLQKVHFSQNSIPLPKFMKINDEESAKRAGQDFGYPLMVKSRKLAYDGRGNAVAKNEKELTSAINALGGFAYGLYVEQWAPFVKELAVIVARGRDNSLLCYPVVETVHRENICHIVKAPANESWKILKLATDIASQAVASLEGAGVFAVELFLTEDGQILLNEVAPRPHNSGHHTIESCYTSQYEQHLRAIVGLPLGDPSMKVPAAMMYNILGEDEGEAGFILANRIIRRALCTPGATIHWYDKPDMRKQRKMGHITIVGSSMGIVEIRVKSFLKEESSEETPVTPRVGIIMGSDSDLPVMQEAAKVLNEFDVPAEVRIVSAHRTPELMFSYATSARERGIQVIIAGAGGAAHLPGMVAALTPLPVIGVPVRASTLDGLDSLLSIVQMPRGVPVATVAINNATNAGLLAVKMLGVADTALQARSLFKFMWIFPSKQKHDFLELFKQFIIMVERQFNTKLKSVQVLIMAIDALIHKPTTLMNIIFLFIHNLLHSSAPTTDTYVSSYPFFSPISTSSPILPTPYV
;
A
#
# COMPACT_ATOMS: atom_id res chain seq x y z
N MET A 1 -20.97 -43.24 39.72
CA MET A 1 -21.44 -44.64 39.69
C MET A 1 -21.01 -45.21 38.35
N LEU A 2 -19.81 -45.79 38.25
CA LEU A 2 -19.54 -47.24 38.34
C LEU A 2 -20.25 -48.05 37.24
N SER A 3 -19.47 -48.44 36.20
CA SER A 3 -19.14 -49.82 35.70
C SER A 3 -19.93 -51.01 36.31
N PRO A 4 -19.98 -52.27 35.76
CA PRO A 4 -18.97 -52.94 34.90
C PRO A 4 -19.42 -54.11 33.95
N ASN A 5 -18.46 -54.64 33.16
CA ASN A 5 -18.09 -56.08 32.96
C ASN A 5 -17.39 -56.29 31.59
N HIS A 6 -16.09 -56.65 31.49
CA HIS A 6 -15.40 -57.95 31.67
C HIS A 6 -15.63 -58.95 30.50
N LEU A 7 -14.70 -59.76 29.95
CA LEU A 7 -13.25 -60.05 30.09
C LEU A 7 -12.87 -61.14 29.03
N LEU A 8 -11.56 -61.44 28.92
CA LEU A 8 -10.82 -62.59 28.29
C LEU A 8 -10.13 -62.28 26.94
N GLY A 9 -8.81 -62.44 26.72
CA GLY A 9 -7.66 -62.88 27.53
C GLY A 9 -6.86 -64.05 26.90
N SER A 10 -5.58 -63.81 26.52
CA SER A 10 -4.37 -64.69 26.57
C SER A 10 -3.29 -64.20 25.55
N THR A 11 -2.08 -63.71 25.89
CA THR A 11 -0.82 -64.27 26.50
C THR A 11 -0.09 -65.29 25.59
N SER A 12 1.23 -65.32 25.33
CA SER A 12 2.50 -64.96 26.04
C SER A 12 3.67 -64.93 25.01
N ALA A 13 4.64 -64.01 25.02
CA ALA A 13 5.94 -63.93 25.74
C ALA A 13 6.96 -65.08 25.50
N PHE A 14 8.16 -64.75 24.98
CA PHE A 14 9.45 -65.31 25.45
C PHE A 14 10.65 -64.42 25.07
N CYS A 15 11.64 -64.41 25.95
CA CYS A 15 12.79 -63.51 26.08
C CYS A 15 14.11 -64.28 25.80
N SER A 16 15.20 -63.60 25.38
CA SER A 16 16.54 -63.65 26.04
C SER A 16 17.78 -63.42 25.13
N ASN A 17 18.67 -62.54 25.63
CA ASN A 17 20.13 -62.60 25.79
C ASN A 17 21.16 -62.70 24.62
N ARG A 18 22.05 -61.69 24.53
CA ARG A 18 23.53 -61.69 24.81
C ARG A 18 24.14 -60.33 24.33
N THR A 19 24.76 -59.44 25.13
CA THR A 19 26.15 -59.38 25.71
C THR A 19 27.26 -59.88 24.76
N SER A 20 28.45 -59.27 24.55
CA SER A 20 29.28 -58.26 25.27
C SER A 20 30.61 -57.98 24.49
N GLN A 21 31.38 -56.96 24.96
CA GLN A 21 32.83 -56.67 24.84
C GLN A 21 33.21 -55.47 23.93
N LEU A 22 33.62 -54.29 24.43
CA LEU A 22 34.81 -53.83 25.20
C LEU A 22 36.15 -53.90 24.46
N GLY A 23 36.81 -52.74 24.31
CA GLY A 23 38.22 -52.63 23.91
C GLY A 23 38.71 -51.19 23.76
N PHE A 24 39.31 -50.65 24.83
CA PHE A 24 40.08 -49.40 24.88
C PHE A 24 41.37 -49.49 24.04
N GLY A 25 41.86 -48.36 23.53
CA GLY A 25 43.18 -48.25 22.91
C GLY A 25 43.60 -46.81 22.59
N THR A 26 44.20 -46.14 23.57
CA THR A 26 44.95 -44.87 23.50
C THR A 26 46.12 -44.90 22.51
N PHE A 27 46.47 -43.77 21.87
CA PHE A 27 47.86 -43.28 21.82
C PHE A 27 47.96 -41.81 21.32
N TRP A 28 48.59 -40.98 22.16
CA TRP A 28 49.15 -39.66 21.88
C TRP A 28 50.53 -39.79 21.22
N LYS A 29 50.90 -38.88 20.30
CA LYS A 29 52.25 -38.27 20.09
C LYS A 29 52.21 -37.46 18.77
N SER A 30 52.28 -36.14 18.80
CA SER A 30 53.44 -35.24 19.03
C SER A 30 54.28 -34.94 17.78
N SER A 31 54.16 -33.69 17.32
CA SER A 31 55.24 -32.72 17.09
C SER A 31 56.20 -32.83 15.88
N ASN A 32 56.42 -31.63 15.31
CA ASN A 32 57.64 -31.07 14.73
C ASN A 32 57.68 -30.78 13.22
N SER A 33 57.25 -29.55 12.90
CA SER A 33 58.00 -28.51 12.18
C SER A 33 59.23 -28.90 11.33
N SER A 34 59.31 -28.38 10.10
CA SER A 34 60.36 -27.40 9.72
C SER A 34 60.14 -26.82 8.31
N PHE A 35 60.57 -25.56 8.19
CA PHE A 35 60.51 -24.60 7.11
C PHE A 35 61.18 -25.00 5.78
N SER A 36 60.72 -24.43 4.66
CA SER A 36 61.54 -23.51 3.82
C SER A 36 60.73 -22.91 2.65
N TYR A 37 61.09 -21.69 2.28
CA TYR A 37 60.36 -20.72 1.44
C TYR A 37 60.86 -20.66 -0.01
N SER A 38 59.98 -20.11 -0.86
CA SER A 38 60.22 -19.40 -2.15
C SER A 38 60.30 -20.29 -3.42
N CYS A 39 59.78 -19.93 -4.60
CA CYS A 39 58.92 -18.85 -5.08
C CYS A 39 58.44 -19.23 -6.50
N SER A 40 57.23 -18.80 -6.88
CA SER A 40 56.84 -18.29 -8.22
C SER A 40 55.58 -18.91 -8.87
N MET A 41 54.54 -18.07 -8.90
CA MET A 41 53.49 -17.88 -9.92
C MET A 41 52.82 -19.10 -10.60
N ASN A 42 51.55 -19.36 -10.26
CA ASN A 42 50.41 -18.86 -11.05
C ASN A 42 49.05 -19.17 -10.40
N LYS A 43 48.12 -18.22 -10.51
CA LYS A 43 46.81 -18.17 -9.84
C LYS A 43 45.81 -19.16 -10.45
N HIS A 44 45.22 -20.00 -9.61
CA HIS A 44 43.87 -20.55 -9.81
C HIS A 44 42.94 -19.93 -8.77
N GLN A 45 41.84 -19.32 -9.21
CA GLN A 45 40.63 -19.20 -8.40
C GLN A 45 39.50 -19.88 -9.17
N ASN A 46 39.11 -21.05 -8.67
CA ASN A 46 37.84 -21.70 -8.97
C ASN A 46 36.73 -20.98 -8.21
N ALA A 47 35.73 -20.49 -8.92
CA ALA A 47 34.42 -20.17 -8.35
C ALA A 47 33.40 -21.06 -9.08
N CYS A 48 32.78 -21.96 -8.31
CA CYS A 48 31.72 -22.84 -8.75
C CYS A 48 30.41 -22.04 -8.79
N THR A 49 30.01 -21.59 -9.97
CA THR A 49 28.72 -20.95 -10.24
C THR A 49 27.66 -22.02 -10.44
N MET A 50 26.63 -22.04 -9.57
CA MET A 50 25.37 -22.71 -9.88
C MET A 50 24.66 -21.94 -10.99
N ALA A 51 24.38 -22.62 -12.10
CA ALA A 51 23.69 -22.07 -13.26
C ALA A 51 22.19 -21.85 -12.97
N CYS A 52 21.74 -20.61 -13.07
CA CYS A 52 20.33 -20.28 -13.28
C CYS A 52 20.02 -20.43 -14.77
N ASN A 53 19.28 -21.48 -15.14
CA ASN A 53 18.62 -21.53 -16.45
C ASN A 53 17.37 -20.64 -16.38
N GLY A 54 17.42 -19.51 -17.08
CA GLY A 54 16.33 -18.54 -17.13
C GLY A 54 16.60 -17.43 -18.14
N SER A 55 17.08 -17.77 -19.33
CA SER A 55 17.02 -16.87 -20.48
C SER A 55 15.69 -17.12 -21.18
N VAL A 56 14.69 -16.29 -20.89
CA VAL A 56 13.58 -16.08 -21.82
C VAL A 56 14.18 -15.30 -22.98
N GLU A 57 14.60 -16.00 -24.03
CA GLU A 57 14.81 -15.37 -25.33
C GLU A 57 13.46 -14.81 -25.77
N ILE A 58 13.32 -13.48 -25.67
CA ILE A 58 12.23 -12.77 -26.33
C ILE A 58 12.56 -12.84 -27.81
N ASP A 59 11.93 -13.79 -28.49
CA ASP A 59 11.95 -13.88 -29.94
C ASP A 59 11.23 -12.64 -30.49
N VAL A 60 12.01 -11.60 -30.79
CA VAL A 60 11.55 -10.42 -31.53
C VAL A 60 11.50 -10.80 -33.02
N SER A 61 10.69 -11.82 -33.33
CA SER A 61 10.32 -12.11 -34.71
C SER A 61 9.41 -10.98 -35.17
N GLN A 62 9.87 -10.24 -36.18
CA GLN A 62 9.24 -9.09 -36.83
C GLN A 62 7.72 -9.22 -36.92
N ARG A 63 6.99 -8.56 -36.00
CA ARG A 63 5.56 -8.32 -36.16
C ARG A 63 5.38 -7.12 -37.08
N LYS A 64 4.56 -7.28 -38.11
CA LYS A 64 4.01 -6.18 -38.90
C LYS A 64 2.99 -5.45 -38.02
N ASP A 65 3.48 -4.61 -37.13
CA ASP A 65 2.64 -3.65 -36.43
C ASP A 65 2.64 -2.38 -37.27
N ASP A 66 1.52 -2.10 -37.94
CA ASP A 66 1.21 -0.78 -38.49
C ASP A 66 1.01 0.21 -37.32
N ILE A 67 2.10 0.53 -36.62
CA ILE A 67 2.16 1.72 -35.77
C ILE A 67 2.36 2.88 -36.74
N THR A 68 1.29 3.62 -36.99
CA THR A 68 1.30 4.78 -37.87
C THR A 68 2.47 5.71 -37.53
N THR A 69 3.20 6.13 -38.56
CA THR A 69 4.44 6.92 -38.55
C THR A 69 4.38 8.27 -37.80
N HIS A 70 3.22 8.65 -37.23
CA HIS A 70 2.96 9.94 -36.59
C HIS A 70 2.63 9.89 -35.07
N GLY A 71 2.66 8.71 -34.43
CA GLY A 71 2.71 8.55 -32.96
C GLY A 71 1.38 8.72 -32.19
N LEU A 72 1.45 8.61 -30.84
CA LEU A 72 0.30 8.70 -29.91
C LEU A 72 -0.49 10.02 -29.99
N SER A 73 0.15 11.10 -30.45
CA SER A 73 -0.42 12.45 -30.54
C SER A 73 -1.49 12.63 -31.63
N GLU A 74 -1.58 11.69 -32.57
CA GLU A 74 -2.64 11.66 -33.57
C GLU A 74 -3.84 10.79 -33.15
N MET A 75 -3.69 9.99 -32.09
CA MET A 75 -4.77 9.15 -31.57
C MET A 75 -5.81 10.01 -30.85
N THR A 76 -7.07 9.82 -31.23
CA THR A 76 -8.22 10.42 -30.57
C THR A 76 -9.08 9.34 -29.93
N VAL A 77 -9.13 9.33 -28.60
CA VAL A 77 -10.00 8.45 -27.81
C VAL A 77 -11.33 9.16 -27.56
N GLY A 78 -12.43 8.60 -28.06
CA GLY A 78 -13.79 9.05 -27.75
C GLY A 78 -14.32 8.36 -26.50
N VAL A 79 -14.84 9.13 -25.56
CA VAL A 79 -15.40 8.63 -24.30
C VAL A 79 -16.90 8.93 -24.25
N LEU A 80 -17.71 7.88 -24.11
CA LEU A 80 -19.14 8.00 -23.89
C LEU A 80 -19.41 8.26 -22.40
N GLY A 81 -19.80 9.49 -22.08
CA GLY A 81 -20.00 10.00 -20.73
C GLY A 81 -18.88 10.95 -20.28
N GLY A 82 -19.27 12.11 -19.76
CA GLY A 82 -18.39 13.20 -19.34
C GLY A 82 -18.31 13.38 -17.82
N GLY A 83 -18.58 12.31 -17.06
CA GLY A 83 -18.52 12.31 -15.60
C GLY A 83 -17.11 12.45 -15.02
N GLN A 84 -16.99 12.21 -13.72
CA GLN A 84 -15.70 12.34 -13.02
C GLN A 84 -14.64 11.34 -13.52
N LEU A 85 -15.04 10.16 -13.98
CA LEU A 85 -14.08 9.16 -14.46
C LEU A 85 -13.51 9.60 -15.80
N GLY A 86 -14.34 10.17 -16.67
CA GLY A 86 -13.91 10.79 -17.93
C GLY A 86 -12.97 11.97 -17.69
N ARG A 87 -13.23 12.79 -16.66
CA ARG A 87 -12.32 13.87 -16.24
C ARG A 87 -10.95 13.32 -15.85
N MET A 88 -10.89 12.34 -14.95
CA MET A 88 -9.61 11.74 -14.53
C MET A 88 -8.90 11.00 -15.67
N LEU A 89 -9.65 10.43 -16.62
CA LEU A 89 -9.10 9.87 -17.86
C LEU A 89 -8.43 10.95 -18.72
N CYS A 90 -9.06 12.12 -18.90
CA CYS A 90 -8.46 13.26 -19.62
C CYS A 90 -7.17 13.75 -18.96
N GLN A 91 -7.13 13.78 -17.62
CA GLN A 91 -5.93 14.17 -16.86
C GLN A 91 -4.77 13.21 -17.13
N ALA A 92 -5.02 11.90 -17.12
CA ALA A 92 -4.01 10.89 -17.45
C ALA A 92 -3.59 10.97 -18.93
N ALA A 93 -4.55 11.17 -19.84
CA ALA A 93 -4.29 11.28 -21.28
C ALA A 93 -3.38 12.44 -21.63
N SER A 94 -3.54 13.58 -20.95
CA SER A 94 -2.70 14.77 -21.13
C SER A 94 -1.21 14.49 -20.92
N GLN A 95 -0.86 13.66 -19.93
CA GLN A 95 0.54 13.27 -19.67
C GLN A 95 1.18 12.48 -20.82
N MET A 96 0.36 11.78 -21.62
CA MET A 96 0.78 10.96 -22.75
C MET A 96 0.49 11.63 -24.11
N SER A 97 0.02 12.88 -24.11
CA SER A 97 -0.42 13.61 -25.31
C SER A 97 -1.51 12.87 -26.13
N ILE A 98 -2.35 12.05 -25.49
CA ILE A 98 -3.50 11.40 -26.13
C ILE A 98 -4.67 12.39 -26.13
N LYS A 99 -5.30 12.59 -27.30
CA LYS A 99 -6.49 13.44 -27.40
C LYS A 99 -7.70 12.67 -26.91
N VAL A 100 -8.48 13.27 -26.01
CA VAL A 100 -9.73 12.68 -25.50
C VAL A 100 -10.90 13.55 -25.90
N ASN A 101 -11.81 12.98 -26.68
CA ASN A 101 -13.10 13.57 -26.99
C ASN A 101 -14.17 13.00 -26.06
N VAL A 102 -15.17 13.79 -25.70
CA VAL A 102 -16.24 13.37 -24.78
C VAL A 102 -17.60 13.63 -25.42
N LEU A 103 -18.52 12.65 -25.31
CA LEU A 103 -19.94 12.81 -25.61
C LEU A 103 -20.73 12.81 -24.29
N ASP A 104 -21.39 13.91 -23.96
CA ASP A 104 -22.22 14.02 -22.75
C ASP A 104 -23.43 14.93 -22.97
N PRO A 105 -24.60 14.64 -22.37
CA PRO A 105 -25.79 15.49 -22.49
C PRO A 105 -25.67 16.81 -21.72
N MET A 106 -24.73 16.94 -20.77
CA MET A 106 -24.55 18.13 -19.96
C MET A 106 -23.46 19.02 -20.53
N LYS A 107 -23.83 20.26 -20.91
CA LYS A 107 -22.90 21.27 -21.45
C LYS A 107 -21.65 21.50 -20.58
N ASN A 108 -21.83 21.53 -19.27
CA ASN A 108 -20.76 21.74 -18.29
C ASN A 108 -20.46 20.45 -17.50
N CYS A 109 -20.34 19.31 -18.21
CA CYS A 109 -19.95 18.05 -17.60
C CYS A 109 -18.50 18.11 -17.07
N PRO A 110 -18.16 17.37 -16.00
CA PRO A 110 -16.82 17.35 -15.40
C PRO A 110 -15.65 17.17 -16.38
N ALA A 111 -15.79 16.30 -17.38
CA ALA A 111 -14.73 16.03 -18.35
C ALA A 111 -14.64 17.10 -19.45
N GLY A 112 -15.76 17.76 -19.77
CA GLY A 112 -15.86 18.71 -20.88
C GLY A 112 -14.93 19.92 -20.73
N SER A 113 -14.61 20.34 -19.49
CA SER A 113 -13.71 21.48 -19.25
C SER A 113 -12.23 21.19 -19.52
N ILE A 114 -11.83 19.92 -19.67
CA ILE A 114 -10.43 19.52 -19.88
C ILE A 114 -10.23 18.56 -21.06
N SER A 115 -11.31 18.08 -21.68
CA SER A 115 -11.26 17.26 -22.91
C SER A 115 -10.71 18.05 -24.10
N HIS A 116 -10.17 17.36 -25.09
CA HIS A 116 -9.76 17.97 -26.37
C HIS A 116 -10.98 18.54 -27.12
N TYR A 117 -12.08 17.80 -27.13
CA TYR A 117 -13.34 18.21 -27.71
C TYR A 117 -14.53 17.62 -26.94
N HIS A 118 -15.55 18.44 -26.71
CA HIS A 118 -16.80 18.03 -26.07
C HIS A 118 -17.96 18.14 -27.08
N MET A 119 -18.56 17.00 -27.43
CA MET A 119 -19.79 16.94 -28.20
C MET A 119 -20.99 16.91 -27.25
N LEU A 120 -21.88 17.91 -27.38
CA LEU A 120 -23.13 17.94 -26.63
C LEU A 120 -24.13 16.95 -27.24
N GLY A 121 -24.51 15.92 -26.49
CA GLY A 121 -25.47 14.92 -26.95
C GLY A 121 -25.60 13.75 -25.98
N SER A 122 -26.73 13.05 -26.04
CA SER A 122 -26.92 11.86 -25.22
C SER A 122 -26.13 10.68 -25.79
N TYR A 123 -25.37 9.98 -24.94
CA TYR A 123 -24.76 8.69 -25.25
C TYR A 123 -25.77 7.53 -25.33
N MET A 124 -27.06 7.82 -25.15
CA MET A 124 -28.19 6.94 -25.44
C MET A 124 -28.86 7.25 -26.78
N ASP A 125 -28.46 8.31 -27.48
CA ASP A 125 -28.95 8.64 -28.81
C ASP A 125 -28.02 8.04 -29.86
N SER A 126 -28.52 6.98 -30.52
CA SER A 126 -27.83 6.28 -31.59
C SER A 126 -27.22 7.21 -32.65
N THR A 127 -27.94 8.26 -33.06
CA THR A 127 -27.47 9.18 -34.10
C THR A 127 -26.27 9.98 -33.60
N LYS A 128 -26.33 10.43 -32.34
CA LYS A 128 -25.24 11.17 -31.71
C LYS A 128 -24.01 10.32 -31.49
N VAL A 129 -24.18 9.06 -31.08
CA VAL A 129 -23.06 8.12 -30.92
C VAL A 129 -22.40 7.85 -32.28
N GLU A 130 -23.17 7.68 -33.35
CA GLU A 130 -22.65 7.50 -34.72
C GLU A 130 -21.93 8.75 -35.27
N GLU A 131 -22.45 9.96 -35.00
CA GLU A 131 -21.77 11.23 -35.32
C GLU A 131 -20.45 11.37 -34.56
N PHE A 132 -20.45 11.04 -33.27
CA PHE A 132 -19.30 11.11 -32.40
C PHE A 132 -18.21 10.10 -32.79
N ALA A 133 -18.59 8.89 -33.20
CA ALA A 133 -17.66 7.85 -33.65
C ALA A 133 -16.79 8.32 -34.82
N LYS A 134 -17.33 9.13 -35.75
CA LYS A 134 -16.63 9.59 -36.95
C LYS A 134 -15.41 10.48 -36.66
N ILE A 135 -15.36 11.09 -35.48
CA ILE A 135 -14.26 11.99 -35.07
C ILE A 135 -13.33 11.34 -34.04
N CYS A 136 -13.45 10.03 -33.82
CA CYS A 136 -12.67 9.27 -32.86
C CYS A 136 -11.96 8.09 -33.54
N GLY A 137 -10.74 7.77 -33.11
CA GLY A 137 -10.03 6.57 -33.54
C GLY A 137 -10.41 5.33 -32.73
N ILE A 138 -10.72 5.50 -31.45
CA ILE A 138 -11.15 4.44 -30.53
C ILE A 138 -12.33 4.99 -29.71
N LEU A 139 -13.33 4.15 -29.44
CA LEU A 139 -14.41 4.46 -28.51
C LEU A 139 -14.27 3.66 -27.22
N THR A 140 -14.46 4.34 -26.09
CA THR A 140 -14.59 3.76 -24.75
C THR A 140 -15.74 4.37 -23.97
N VAL A 141 -16.04 3.81 -22.80
CA VAL A 141 -17.18 4.20 -21.96
C VAL A 141 -16.73 4.66 -20.58
N GLU A 142 -17.35 5.74 -20.12
CA GLU A 142 -17.25 6.24 -18.74
C GLU A 142 -18.34 5.65 -17.87
N ILE A 143 -19.50 5.38 -18.47
CA ILE A 143 -20.71 4.90 -17.83
C ILE A 143 -21.15 3.58 -18.48
N GLU A 144 -21.68 2.66 -17.68
CA GLU A 144 -22.17 1.37 -18.20
C GLU A 144 -23.47 1.52 -18.97
N HIS A 145 -24.28 2.54 -18.70
CA HIS A 145 -25.59 2.77 -19.32
C HIS A 145 -25.46 3.55 -20.63
N VAL A 146 -24.93 2.89 -21.66
CA VAL A 146 -24.81 3.37 -23.05
C VAL A 146 -25.64 2.52 -23.99
N ASP A 147 -25.87 2.99 -25.22
CA ASP A 147 -26.54 2.20 -26.25
C ASP A 147 -25.62 1.09 -26.80
N ALA A 148 -25.71 -0.10 -26.20
CA ALA A 148 -24.92 -1.27 -26.58
C ALA A 148 -25.27 -1.79 -28.00
N ASP A 149 -26.50 -1.59 -28.47
CA ASP A 149 -26.90 -1.98 -29.83
C ASP A 149 -26.20 -1.12 -30.87
N THR A 150 -26.12 0.18 -30.62
CA THR A 150 -25.37 1.10 -31.49
C THR A 150 -23.86 0.80 -31.46
N LEU A 151 -23.28 0.54 -30.29
CA LEU A 151 -21.87 0.13 -30.21
C LEU A 151 -21.57 -1.15 -31.02
N GLU A 152 -22.45 -2.15 -30.95
CA GLU A 152 -22.29 -3.40 -31.72
C GLU A 152 -22.41 -3.16 -33.24
N ARG A 153 -23.31 -2.27 -33.67
CA ARG A 153 -23.40 -1.88 -35.09
C ARG A 153 -22.12 -1.16 -35.54
N LEU A 154 -21.59 -0.25 -34.74
CA LEU A 154 -20.34 0.47 -35.02
C LEU A 154 -19.15 -0.49 -35.10
N GLU A 155 -19.06 -1.47 -34.20
CA GLU A 155 -18.03 -2.52 -34.27
C GLU A 155 -18.10 -3.31 -35.59
N LYS A 156 -19.31 -3.69 -36.03
CA LYS A 156 -19.52 -4.37 -37.32
C LYS A 156 -19.16 -3.50 -38.53
N GLN A 157 -19.18 -2.18 -38.37
CA GLN A 157 -18.75 -1.21 -39.38
C GLN A 157 -17.23 -0.92 -39.33
N GLY A 158 -16.49 -1.55 -38.41
CA GLY A 158 -15.04 -1.41 -38.26
C GLY A 158 -14.59 -0.34 -37.27
N VAL A 159 -15.50 0.27 -36.51
CA VAL A 159 -15.12 1.19 -35.43
C VAL A 159 -14.54 0.41 -34.25
N ASP A 160 -13.41 0.88 -33.72
CA ASP A 160 -12.72 0.21 -32.62
C ASP A 160 -13.34 0.60 -31.26
N CYS A 161 -14.25 -0.22 -30.77
CA CYS A 161 -14.86 -0.07 -29.45
C CYS A 161 -14.15 -0.95 -28.41
N GLN A 162 -13.86 -0.37 -27.23
CA GLN A 162 -13.21 -1.02 -26.10
C GLN A 162 -13.82 -0.54 -24.76
N PRO A 163 -14.19 -1.43 -23.82
CA PRO A 163 -14.33 -2.87 -24.00
C PRO A 163 -15.37 -3.19 -25.09
N LYS A 164 -15.49 -4.47 -25.48
CA LYS A 164 -16.40 -4.85 -26.57
C LYS A 164 -17.86 -4.63 -26.22
N ALA A 165 -18.69 -4.36 -27.21
CA ALA A 165 -20.13 -4.17 -27.05
C ALA A 165 -20.79 -5.42 -26.42
N SER A 166 -20.28 -6.62 -26.73
CA SER A 166 -20.66 -7.89 -26.10
C SER A 166 -20.48 -7.85 -24.58
N THR A 167 -19.33 -7.38 -24.10
CA THR A 167 -19.03 -7.17 -22.68
C THR A 167 -19.97 -6.15 -22.05
N ILE A 168 -20.15 -4.98 -22.67
CA ILE A 168 -21.08 -3.95 -22.15
C ILE A 168 -22.49 -4.52 -21.99
N ARG A 169 -22.97 -5.29 -22.98
CA ARG A 169 -24.30 -5.92 -22.95
C ARG A 169 -24.46 -6.92 -21.80
N ILE A 170 -23.43 -7.74 -21.53
CA ILE A 170 -23.41 -8.67 -20.39
C ILE A 170 -23.48 -7.90 -19.08
N ILE A 171 -22.67 -6.85 -18.93
CA ILE A 171 -22.54 -6.11 -17.68
C ILE A 171 -23.79 -5.30 -17.34
N GLN A 172 -24.42 -4.66 -18.33
CA GLN A 172 -25.61 -3.82 -18.15
C GLN A 172 -26.80 -4.56 -17.54
N ASP A 173 -26.88 -5.88 -17.76
CA ASP A 173 -27.90 -6.74 -17.17
C ASP A 173 -27.27 -7.59 -16.06
N LYS A 174 -27.45 -7.16 -14.81
CA LYS A 174 -26.82 -7.77 -13.63
C LYS A 174 -27.17 -9.26 -13.49
N PHE A 175 -28.33 -9.70 -13.96
CA PHE A 175 -28.65 -11.14 -14.01
C PHE A 175 -27.85 -11.87 -15.09
N LEU A 176 -27.75 -11.34 -16.31
CA LEU A 176 -26.91 -11.95 -17.36
C LEU A 176 -25.44 -11.98 -16.96
N GLN A 177 -24.97 -10.95 -16.25
CA GLN A 177 -23.64 -10.92 -15.67
C GLN A 177 -23.41 -12.10 -14.71
N LYS A 178 -24.35 -12.38 -13.81
CA LYS A 178 -24.30 -13.56 -12.92
C LYS A 178 -24.33 -14.88 -13.71
N VAL A 179 -25.18 -14.98 -14.74
CA VAL A 179 -25.24 -16.16 -15.61
C VAL A 179 -23.89 -16.40 -16.29
N HIS A 180 -23.28 -15.37 -16.88
CA HIS A 180 -21.97 -15.46 -17.54
C HIS A 180 -20.89 -15.95 -16.57
N PHE A 181 -20.78 -15.34 -15.39
CA PHE A 181 -19.78 -15.72 -14.40
C PHE A 181 -20.02 -17.11 -13.80
N SER A 182 -21.29 -17.51 -13.63
CA SER A 182 -21.63 -18.88 -13.20
C SER A 182 -21.22 -19.93 -14.24
N GLN A 183 -21.41 -19.65 -15.54
CA GLN A 183 -20.98 -20.54 -16.63
C GLN A 183 -19.45 -20.66 -16.70
N ASN A 184 -18.74 -19.62 -16.29
CA ASN A 184 -17.28 -19.60 -16.21
C ASN A 184 -16.73 -20.07 -14.84
N SER A 185 -17.56 -20.74 -14.03
CA SER A 185 -17.17 -21.30 -12.72
C SER A 185 -16.61 -20.28 -11.72
N ILE A 186 -17.00 -19.01 -11.86
CA ILE A 186 -16.65 -17.96 -10.91
C ILE A 186 -17.57 -18.08 -9.67
N PRO A 187 -17.03 -18.07 -8.44
CA PRO A 187 -17.85 -18.15 -7.23
C PRO A 187 -18.81 -16.96 -7.09
N LEU A 188 -20.08 -17.24 -6.81
CA LEU A 188 -21.15 -16.25 -6.68
C LEU A 188 -22.08 -16.63 -5.52
N PRO A 189 -22.77 -15.66 -4.89
CA PRO A 189 -23.97 -15.99 -4.13
C PRO A 189 -24.98 -16.71 -5.03
N LYS A 190 -25.75 -17.65 -4.47
CA LYS A 190 -26.83 -18.31 -5.24
C LYS A 190 -27.80 -17.24 -5.76
N PHE A 191 -28.25 -17.39 -7.00
CA PHE A 191 -29.13 -16.40 -7.63
C PHE A 191 -30.20 -17.07 -8.49
N MET A 192 -31.35 -16.40 -8.63
CA MET A 192 -32.47 -16.88 -9.41
C MET A 192 -33.22 -15.72 -10.06
N LYS A 193 -33.62 -15.87 -11.32
CA LYS A 193 -34.54 -14.93 -11.98
C LYS A 193 -35.95 -15.09 -11.42
N ILE A 194 -36.62 -13.97 -11.15
CA ILE A 194 -38.03 -13.97 -10.69
C ILE A 194 -38.89 -13.21 -11.69
N ASN A 195 -40.01 -13.79 -12.12
CA ASN A 195 -40.94 -13.18 -13.08
C ASN A 195 -42.34 -12.95 -12.49
N ASP A 196 -42.62 -13.54 -11.32
CA ASP A 196 -43.91 -13.55 -10.66
C ASP A 196 -43.75 -13.86 -9.15
N GLU A 197 -44.84 -13.75 -8.39
CA GLU A 197 -44.80 -14.00 -6.94
C GLU A 197 -44.43 -15.44 -6.60
N GLU A 198 -44.82 -16.41 -7.43
CA GLU A 198 -44.53 -17.83 -7.18
C GLU A 198 -43.04 -18.13 -7.31
N SER A 199 -42.37 -17.63 -8.35
CA SER A 199 -40.91 -17.72 -8.50
C SER A 199 -40.18 -16.99 -7.39
N ALA A 200 -40.69 -15.86 -6.91
CA ALA A 200 -40.12 -15.16 -5.78
C ALA A 200 -40.25 -15.96 -4.46
N LYS A 201 -41.41 -16.59 -4.20
CA LYS A 201 -41.61 -17.46 -3.03
C LYS A 201 -40.73 -18.72 -3.08
N ARG A 202 -40.61 -19.34 -4.26
CA ARG A 202 -39.69 -20.47 -4.47
C ARG A 202 -38.25 -20.12 -4.13
N ALA A 203 -37.78 -18.94 -4.54
CA ALA A 203 -36.44 -18.50 -4.17
C ALA A 203 -36.26 -18.36 -2.64
N GLY A 204 -37.29 -17.93 -1.92
CA GLY A 204 -37.28 -17.91 -0.44
C GLY A 204 -37.19 -19.31 0.18
N GLN A 205 -37.84 -20.30 -0.43
CA GLN A 205 -37.75 -21.70 0.00
C GLN A 205 -36.36 -22.30 -0.27
N ASP A 206 -35.79 -22.01 -1.44
CA ASP A 206 -34.51 -22.59 -1.89
C ASP A 206 -33.28 -21.95 -1.22
N PHE A 207 -33.30 -20.63 -1.00
CA PHE A 207 -32.15 -19.87 -0.51
C PHE A 207 -32.24 -19.51 0.98
N GLY A 208 -33.45 -19.55 1.54
CA GLY A 208 -33.74 -19.00 2.86
C GLY A 208 -33.78 -17.47 2.86
N TYR A 209 -34.14 -16.90 4.01
CA TYR A 209 -34.16 -15.45 4.23
C TYR A 209 -33.02 -15.03 5.17
N PRO A 210 -32.50 -13.78 5.06
CA PRO A 210 -32.94 -12.72 4.14
C PRO A 210 -32.59 -12.98 2.67
N LEU A 211 -33.36 -12.36 1.76
CA LEU A 211 -33.09 -12.33 0.32
C LEU A 211 -32.73 -10.91 -0.12
N MET A 212 -31.82 -10.82 -1.09
CA MET A 212 -31.52 -9.57 -1.79
C MET A 212 -32.24 -9.58 -3.16
N VAL A 213 -33.31 -8.79 -3.28
CA VAL A 213 -34.03 -8.57 -4.54
C VAL A 213 -33.35 -7.46 -5.31
N LYS A 214 -33.05 -7.68 -6.59
CA LYS A 214 -32.32 -6.73 -7.42
C LYS A 214 -33.02 -6.51 -8.77
N SER A 215 -33.04 -5.26 -9.22
CA SER A 215 -33.35 -4.88 -10.60
C SER A 215 -32.24 -5.36 -11.52
N ARG A 216 -32.62 -5.89 -12.69
CA ARG A 216 -31.64 -6.41 -13.65
C ARG A 216 -30.83 -5.31 -14.33
N LYS A 217 -31.43 -4.14 -14.58
CA LYS A 217 -30.81 -3.03 -15.32
C LYS A 217 -30.95 -1.74 -14.53
N LEU A 218 -30.13 -0.73 -14.88
CA LEU A 218 -30.17 0.63 -14.33
C LEU A 218 -29.96 0.72 -12.80
N ALA A 219 -29.35 -0.32 -12.21
CA ALA A 219 -29.00 -0.36 -10.80
C ALA A 219 -27.59 0.24 -10.57
N TYR A 220 -27.47 1.12 -9.59
CA TYR A 220 -26.21 1.78 -9.21
C TYR A 220 -26.30 2.37 -7.79
N ASP A 221 -25.19 2.41 -7.04
CA ASP A 221 -25.11 3.02 -5.69
C ASP A 221 -26.29 2.58 -4.78
N GLY A 222 -26.62 1.28 -4.78
CA GLY A 222 -27.73 0.69 -4.03
C GLY A 222 -29.13 0.87 -4.61
N ARG A 223 -29.33 1.78 -5.58
CA ARG A 223 -30.60 1.88 -6.30
C ARG A 223 -30.81 0.62 -7.11
N GLY A 224 -32.03 0.11 -7.09
CA GLY A 224 -32.36 -1.18 -7.70
C GLY A 224 -32.16 -2.37 -6.76
N ASN A 225 -31.83 -2.17 -5.47
CA ASN A 225 -31.71 -3.25 -4.49
C ASN A 225 -32.79 -3.10 -3.39
N ALA A 226 -33.41 -4.21 -2.99
CA ALA A 226 -34.34 -4.27 -1.87
C ALA A 226 -34.16 -5.56 -1.07
N VAL A 227 -34.16 -5.47 0.26
CA VAL A 227 -33.98 -6.62 1.14
C VAL A 227 -35.34 -7.14 1.59
N ALA A 228 -35.60 -8.42 1.40
CA ALA A 228 -36.73 -9.11 2.01
C ALA A 228 -36.22 -9.95 3.18
N LYS A 229 -36.53 -9.56 4.43
CA LYS A 229 -36.01 -10.27 5.62
C LYS A 229 -36.76 -11.55 5.94
N ASN A 230 -37.95 -11.70 5.39
CA ASN A 230 -38.84 -12.85 5.54
C ASN A 230 -39.84 -12.85 4.38
N GLU A 231 -40.66 -13.90 4.29
CA GLU A 231 -41.65 -14.06 3.21
C GLU A 231 -42.67 -12.91 3.16
N LYS A 232 -43.08 -12.37 4.30
CA LYS A 232 -44.09 -11.29 4.36
C LYS A 232 -43.58 -9.98 3.75
N GLU A 233 -42.27 -9.75 3.79
CA GLU A 233 -41.62 -8.55 3.23
C GLU A 233 -41.30 -8.67 1.73
N LEU A 234 -41.45 -9.85 1.14
CA LEU A 234 -41.06 -10.12 -0.25
C LEU A 234 -41.84 -9.25 -1.24
N THR A 235 -43.17 -9.20 -1.11
CA THR A 235 -44.03 -8.39 -1.98
C THR A 235 -43.69 -6.90 -1.85
N SER A 236 -43.41 -6.40 -0.64
CA SER A 236 -43.00 -5.01 -0.45
C SER A 236 -41.64 -4.70 -1.09
N ALA A 237 -40.67 -5.61 -0.99
CA ALA A 237 -39.36 -5.45 -1.62
C ALA A 237 -39.47 -5.40 -3.16
N ILE A 238 -40.32 -6.24 -3.75
CA ILE A 238 -40.60 -6.26 -5.19
C ILE A 238 -41.28 -4.96 -5.64
N ASN A 239 -42.30 -4.52 -4.90
CA ASN A 239 -43.02 -3.29 -5.21
C ASN A 239 -42.12 -2.04 -5.11
N ALA A 240 -41.17 -2.02 -4.17
CA ALA A 240 -40.19 -0.95 -4.04
C ALA A 240 -39.28 -0.81 -5.28
N LEU A 241 -39.14 -1.89 -6.08
CA LEU A 241 -38.37 -1.91 -7.32
C LEU A 241 -39.25 -1.73 -8.58
N GLY A 242 -40.53 -1.40 -8.42
CA GLY A 242 -41.48 -1.20 -9.53
C GLY A 242 -42.17 -2.46 -10.03
N GLY A 243 -41.95 -3.62 -9.40
CA GLY A 243 -42.56 -4.89 -9.77
C GLY A 243 -41.88 -5.62 -10.93
N PHE A 244 -42.43 -6.80 -11.30
CA PHE A 244 -41.79 -7.75 -12.22
C PHE A 244 -41.56 -7.22 -13.64
N ALA A 245 -42.35 -6.22 -14.08
CA ALA A 245 -42.24 -5.64 -15.42
C ALA A 245 -40.86 -5.03 -15.71
N TYR A 246 -40.14 -4.61 -14.67
CA TYR A 246 -38.79 -4.03 -14.77
C TYR A 246 -37.68 -5.09 -14.86
N GLY A 247 -38.03 -6.37 -14.76
CA GLY A 247 -37.09 -7.49 -14.76
C GLY A 247 -36.31 -7.56 -13.45
N LEU A 248 -36.63 -8.54 -12.61
CA LEU A 248 -36.02 -8.72 -11.30
C LEU A 248 -35.30 -10.08 -11.22
N TYR A 249 -34.35 -10.15 -10.30
CA TYR A 249 -33.74 -11.39 -9.85
C TYR A 249 -33.46 -11.29 -8.35
N VAL A 250 -33.20 -12.43 -7.73
CA VAL A 250 -32.87 -12.51 -6.31
C VAL A 250 -31.54 -13.20 -6.13
N GLU A 251 -30.80 -12.74 -5.12
CA GLU A 251 -29.61 -13.39 -4.61
C GLU A 251 -29.87 -13.86 -3.19
N GLN A 252 -29.32 -15.03 -2.86
CA GLN A 252 -29.13 -15.43 -1.48
C GLN A 252 -28.29 -14.36 -0.77
N TRP A 253 -28.72 -13.97 0.43
CA TRP A 253 -27.93 -13.04 1.22
C TRP A 253 -26.55 -13.62 1.53
N ALA A 254 -25.49 -12.94 1.07
CA ALA A 254 -24.12 -13.32 1.36
C ALA A 254 -23.74 -12.85 2.78
N PRO A 255 -23.41 -13.76 3.71
CA PRO A 255 -22.97 -13.40 5.06
C PRO A 255 -21.49 -12.98 5.05
N PHE A 256 -21.19 -11.87 4.37
CA PHE A 256 -19.85 -11.37 4.25
C PHE A 256 -19.41 -10.60 5.50
N VAL A 257 -18.12 -10.69 5.82
CA VAL A 257 -17.47 -9.93 6.89
C VAL A 257 -16.71 -8.72 6.35
N LYS A 258 -16.32 -8.75 5.06
CA LYS A 258 -15.71 -7.62 4.35
C LYS A 258 -16.13 -7.58 2.89
N GLU A 259 -16.18 -6.37 2.35
CA GLU A 259 -16.25 -6.13 0.91
C GLU A 259 -14.84 -5.82 0.41
N LEU A 260 -14.44 -6.53 -0.65
CA LEU A 260 -13.14 -6.38 -1.29
C LEU A 260 -13.36 -5.93 -2.74
N ALA A 261 -12.36 -5.30 -3.33
CA ALA A 261 -12.34 -5.04 -4.76
C ALA A 261 -10.95 -5.26 -5.36
N VAL A 262 -10.92 -5.62 -6.64
CA VAL A 262 -9.69 -5.74 -7.42
C VAL A 262 -9.91 -5.02 -8.75
N ILE A 263 -9.01 -4.09 -9.06
CA ILE A 263 -8.93 -3.51 -10.40
C ILE A 263 -8.05 -4.43 -11.25
N VAL A 264 -8.54 -4.81 -12.44
CA VAL A 264 -7.85 -5.67 -13.40
C VAL A 264 -7.74 -4.93 -14.72
N ALA A 265 -6.52 -4.80 -15.23
CA ALA A 265 -6.26 -4.29 -16.57
C ALA A 265 -6.15 -5.45 -17.55
N ARG A 266 -6.79 -5.31 -18.70
CA ARG A 266 -6.75 -6.28 -19.80
C ARG A 266 -6.25 -5.59 -21.06
N GLY A 267 -5.10 -5.99 -21.58
CA GLY A 267 -4.52 -5.47 -22.81
C GLY A 267 -5.21 -6.02 -24.07
N ARG A 268 -4.95 -5.40 -25.23
CA ARG A 268 -5.41 -5.91 -26.54
C ARG A 268 -4.79 -7.26 -26.89
N ASP A 269 -3.62 -7.54 -26.35
CA ASP A 269 -2.90 -8.82 -26.44
C ASP A 269 -3.39 -9.87 -25.43
N ASN A 270 -4.48 -9.57 -24.71
CA ASN A 270 -5.03 -10.37 -23.60
C ASN A 270 -4.10 -10.49 -22.38
N SER A 271 -3.05 -9.66 -22.27
CA SER A 271 -2.30 -9.54 -21.02
C SER A 271 -3.22 -9.07 -19.89
N LEU A 272 -3.02 -9.63 -18.69
CA LEU A 272 -3.80 -9.30 -17.50
C LEU A 272 -2.86 -8.85 -16.38
N LEU A 273 -3.12 -7.67 -15.83
CA LEU A 273 -2.43 -7.17 -14.63
C LEU A 273 -3.46 -6.78 -13.57
N CYS A 274 -3.26 -7.25 -12.35
CA CYS A 274 -4.13 -6.97 -11.22
C CYS A 274 -3.49 -5.95 -10.28
N TYR A 275 -4.28 -4.96 -9.87
CA TYR A 275 -3.94 -4.09 -8.77
C TYR A 275 -4.06 -4.82 -7.43
N PRO A 276 -3.42 -4.29 -6.36
CA PRO A 276 -3.62 -4.81 -5.01
C PRO A 276 -5.09 -4.90 -4.64
N VAL A 277 -5.48 -5.97 -3.95
CA VAL A 277 -6.82 -6.10 -3.39
C VAL A 277 -7.03 -4.98 -2.37
N VAL A 278 -8.18 -4.32 -2.45
CA VAL A 278 -8.58 -3.25 -1.53
C VAL A 278 -9.80 -3.67 -0.71
N GLU A 279 -9.92 -3.12 0.50
CA GLU A 279 -11.14 -3.20 1.31
C GLU A 279 -12.01 -1.98 0.99
N THR A 280 -13.27 -2.18 0.66
CA THR A 280 -14.23 -1.10 0.42
C THR A 280 -15.24 -1.05 1.55
N VAL A 281 -15.50 0.14 2.09
CA VAL A 281 -16.50 0.34 3.14
C VAL A 281 -17.63 1.18 2.59
N HIS A 282 -18.80 0.58 2.49
CA HIS A 282 -20.03 1.25 2.04
C HIS A 282 -20.86 1.75 3.23
N ARG A 283 -21.51 2.91 3.04
CA ARG A 283 -22.54 3.44 3.94
C ARG A 283 -23.75 3.81 3.10
N GLU A 284 -24.92 3.33 3.49
CA GLU A 284 -26.15 3.54 2.71
C GLU A 284 -26.00 3.10 1.25
N ASN A 285 -25.25 2.01 1.02
CA ASN A 285 -24.90 1.46 -0.31
C ASN A 285 -24.01 2.36 -1.19
N ILE A 286 -23.34 3.36 -0.61
CA ILE A 286 -22.38 4.22 -1.30
C ILE A 286 -20.98 3.98 -0.75
N CYS A 287 -20.01 3.77 -1.64
CA CYS A 287 -18.61 3.60 -1.26
C CYS A 287 -18.12 4.87 -0.55
N HIS A 288 -17.68 4.73 0.69
CA HIS A 288 -17.25 5.85 1.51
C HIS A 288 -15.73 5.86 1.66
N ILE A 289 -15.14 4.69 1.93
CA ILE A 289 -13.70 4.51 2.16
C ILE A 289 -13.19 3.33 1.33
N VAL A 290 -11.97 3.45 0.82
CA VAL A 290 -11.21 2.37 0.22
C VAL A 290 -9.87 2.27 0.95
N LYS A 291 -9.51 1.08 1.45
CA LYS A 291 -8.22 0.82 2.11
C LYS A 291 -7.34 -0.04 1.21
N ALA A 292 -6.14 0.45 0.89
CA ALA A 292 -5.17 -0.23 0.04
C ALA A 292 -3.83 -0.43 0.77
N PRO A 293 -3.27 -1.65 0.83
CA PRO A 293 -3.94 -2.92 0.49
C PRO A 293 -5.00 -3.29 1.55
N ALA A 294 -5.87 -4.24 1.23
CA ALA A 294 -6.76 -4.86 2.21
C ALA A 294 -5.96 -5.56 3.32
N ASN A 295 -6.43 -5.45 4.57
CA ASN A 295 -5.78 -6.08 5.71
C ASN A 295 -6.25 -7.53 5.87
N GLU A 296 -5.72 -8.41 5.03
CA GLU A 296 -6.07 -9.83 4.99
C GLU A 296 -4.84 -10.74 4.81
N SER A 297 -5.00 -12.03 5.10
CA SER A 297 -3.93 -13.00 4.86
C SER A 297 -3.58 -13.10 3.38
N TRP A 298 -2.32 -13.40 3.07
CA TRP A 298 -1.84 -13.53 1.69
C TRP A 298 -2.65 -14.56 0.86
N LYS A 299 -3.18 -15.61 1.51
CA LYS A 299 -4.01 -16.63 0.85
C LYS A 299 -5.33 -16.05 0.36
N ILE A 300 -5.98 -15.22 1.18
CA ILE A 300 -7.23 -14.54 0.85
C ILE A 300 -6.99 -13.51 -0.25
N LEU A 301 -5.92 -12.71 -0.12
CA LEU A 301 -5.55 -11.73 -1.15
C LEU A 301 -5.28 -12.41 -2.50
N LYS A 302 -4.52 -13.52 -2.50
CA LYS A 302 -4.23 -14.30 -3.71
C LYS A 302 -5.50 -14.89 -4.33
N LEU A 303 -6.38 -15.49 -3.51
CA LEU A 303 -7.65 -16.04 -3.97
C LEU A 303 -8.55 -14.96 -4.61
N ALA A 304 -8.66 -13.80 -3.99
CA ALA A 304 -9.41 -12.66 -4.53
C ALA A 304 -8.83 -12.16 -5.86
N THR A 305 -7.51 -12.04 -5.96
CA THR A 305 -6.82 -11.69 -7.22
C THR A 305 -7.08 -12.73 -8.31
N ASP A 306 -7.00 -14.02 -7.99
CA ASP A 306 -7.19 -15.10 -8.97
C ASP A 306 -8.62 -15.13 -9.50
N ILE A 307 -9.61 -15.01 -8.62
CA ILE A 307 -11.03 -14.92 -9.01
C ILE A 307 -11.29 -13.70 -9.88
N ALA A 308 -10.75 -12.53 -9.50
CA ALA A 308 -10.90 -11.31 -10.29
C ALA A 308 -10.24 -11.42 -11.68
N SER A 309 -9.05 -12.00 -11.74
CA SER A 309 -8.34 -12.25 -12.99
C SER A 309 -9.12 -13.20 -13.91
N GLN A 310 -9.64 -14.32 -13.35
CA GLN A 310 -10.45 -15.28 -14.10
C GLN A 310 -11.77 -14.68 -14.60
N ALA A 311 -12.45 -13.88 -13.76
CA ALA A 311 -13.68 -13.20 -14.15
C ALA A 311 -13.43 -12.28 -15.37
N VAL A 312 -12.37 -11.47 -15.33
CA VAL A 312 -12.04 -10.54 -16.41
C VAL A 312 -11.48 -11.26 -17.64
N ALA A 313 -10.77 -12.37 -17.48
CA ALA A 313 -10.33 -13.22 -18.58
C ALA A 313 -11.50 -13.79 -19.39
N SER A 314 -12.66 -14.02 -18.75
CA SER A 314 -13.87 -14.51 -19.41
C SER A 314 -14.63 -13.44 -20.22
N LEU A 315 -14.20 -12.18 -20.16
CA LEU A 315 -14.80 -11.05 -20.87
C LEU A 315 -13.93 -10.62 -22.07
N GLU A 316 -14.54 -9.93 -23.02
CA GLU A 316 -13.89 -9.46 -24.24
C GLU A 316 -13.58 -7.96 -24.21
N GLY A 317 -12.54 -7.58 -24.94
CA GLY A 317 -12.11 -6.18 -25.09
C GLY A 317 -11.02 -5.77 -24.12
N ALA A 318 -10.36 -4.67 -24.44
CA ALA A 318 -9.29 -4.09 -23.64
C ALA A 318 -9.84 -3.01 -22.71
N GLY A 319 -9.09 -2.71 -21.65
CA GLY A 319 -9.41 -1.65 -20.72
C GLY A 319 -9.14 -2.06 -19.27
N VAL A 320 -9.88 -1.41 -18.38
CA VAL A 320 -9.80 -1.65 -16.94
C VAL A 320 -11.17 -2.11 -16.48
N PHE A 321 -11.16 -3.10 -15.61
CA PHE A 321 -12.32 -3.75 -15.04
C PHE A 321 -12.20 -3.73 -13.54
N ALA A 322 -13.23 -3.27 -12.83
CA ALA A 322 -13.32 -3.45 -11.39
C ALA A 322 -14.13 -4.69 -11.09
N VAL A 323 -13.61 -5.55 -10.22
CA VAL A 323 -14.29 -6.73 -9.70
C VAL A 323 -14.55 -6.50 -8.22
N GLU A 324 -15.82 -6.41 -7.85
CA GLU A 324 -16.27 -6.34 -6.46
C GLU A 324 -16.52 -7.74 -5.91
N LEU A 325 -16.09 -7.96 -4.68
CA LEU A 325 -16.01 -9.27 -4.05
C LEU A 325 -16.53 -9.18 -2.61
N PHE A 326 -17.07 -10.29 -2.13
CA PHE A 326 -17.44 -10.51 -0.73
C PHE A 326 -16.51 -11.55 -0.12
N LEU A 327 -15.95 -11.23 1.04
CA LEU A 327 -15.22 -12.17 1.90
C LEU A 327 -16.16 -12.65 3.02
N THR A 328 -16.37 -13.96 3.13
CA THR A 328 -17.17 -14.57 4.19
C THR A 328 -16.31 -14.97 5.40
N GLU A 329 -16.96 -15.24 6.54
CA GLU A 329 -16.27 -15.63 7.79
C GLU A 329 -15.46 -16.93 7.66
N ASP A 330 -15.91 -17.86 6.82
CA ASP A 330 -15.21 -19.11 6.50
C ASP A 330 -14.11 -18.94 5.42
N GLY A 331 -13.85 -17.71 4.98
CA GLY A 331 -12.76 -17.38 4.05
C GLY A 331 -13.08 -17.60 2.57
N GLN A 332 -14.36 -17.75 2.19
CA GLN A 332 -14.75 -17.79 0.78
C GLN A 332 -14.72 -16.38 0.19
N ILE A 333 -14.42 -16.33 -1.11
CA ILE A 333 -14.51 -15.12 -1.92
C ILE A 333 -15.61 -15.32 -2.95
N LEU A 334 -16.62 -14.45 -2.93
CA LEU A 334 -17.76 -14.48 -3.84
C LEU A 334 -17.79 -13.21 -4.68
N LEU A 335 -17.98 -13.31 -6.00
CA LEU A 335 -18.10 -12.15 -6.87
C LEU A 335 -19.46 -11.47 -6.69
N ASN A 336 -19.43 -10.18 -6.34
CA ASN A 336 -20.61 -9.33 -6.29
C ASN A 336 -20.96 -8.83 -7.69
N GLU A 337 -20.09 -8.03 -8.28
CA GLU A 337 -20.27 -7.50 -9.63
C GLU A 337 -18.95 -7.11 -10.30
N VAL A 338 -19.01 -6.85 -11.60
CA VAL A 338 -17.94 -6.33 -12.42
C VAL A 338 -18.40 -5.06 -13.14
N ALA A 339 -17.51 -4.07 -13.19
CA ALA A 339 -17.68 -2.84 -13.96
C ALA A 339 -16.52 -2.70 -14.96
N PRO A 340 -16.77 -2.68 -16.29
CA PRO A 340 -15.73 -2.73 -17.33
C PRO A 340 -15.25 -1.31 -17.68
N ARG A 341 -14.90 -0.55 -16.65
CA ARG A 341 -14.44 0.84 -16.70
C ARG A 341 -13.59 1.14 -15.47
N PRO A 342 -12.83 2.25 -15.46
CA PRO A 342 -12.28 2.78 -14.22
C PRO A 342 -13.36 2.91 -13.13
N HIS A 343 -12.98 2.67 -11.88
CA HIS A 343 -13.91 2.51 -10.78
C HIS A 343 -13.52 3.32 -9.54
N ASN A 344 -14.50 3.60 -8.68
CA ASN A 344 -14.32 4.37 -7.46
C ASN A 344 -13.32 3.70 -6.52
N SER A 345 -13.41 2.37 -6.38
CA SER A 345 -12.46 1.56 -5.60
C SER A 345 -11.02 1.61 -6.13
N GLY A 346 -10.79 2.09 -7.35
CA GLY A 346 -9.46 2.26 -7.93
C GLY A 346 -8.89 3.67 -7.83
N HIS A 347 -9.61 4.66 -7.27
CA HIS A 347 -9.13 6.06 -7.28
C HIS A 347 -7.82 6.26 -6.52
N HIS A 348 -7.57 5.48 -5.46
CA HIS A 348 -6.31 5.49 -4.72
C HIS A 348 -5.08 5.24 -5.61
N THR A 349 -5.25 4.56 -6.76
CA THR A 349 -4.14 4.20 -7.66
C THR A 349 -3.41 5.41 -8.23
N ILE A 350 -4.06 6.59 -8.29
CA ILE A 350 -3.42 7.83 -8.74
C ILE A 350 -2.21 8.16 -7.85
N GLU A 351 -2.39 8.17 -6.53
CA GLU A 351 -1.31 8.50 -5.59
C GLU A 351 -0.52 7.30 -5.11
N SER A 352 -1.13 6.11 -5.04
CA SER A 352 -0.54 4.97 -4.34
C SER A 352 0.16 3.94 -5.23
N CYS A 353 -0.12 3.91 -6.53
CA CYS A 353 0.47 2.95 -7.47
C CYS A 353 1.43 3.64 -8.46
N TYR A 354 2.26 2.86 -9.15
CA TYR A 354 3.14 3.38 -10.20
C TYR A 354 2.34 3.84 -11.43
N THR A 355 1.36 3.05 -11.86
CA THR A 355 0.45 3.42 -12.95
C THR A 355 -0.99 3.52 -12.43
N SER A 356 -1.63 4.68 -12.64
CA SER A 356 -3.03 4.86 -12.23
C SER A 356 -3.97 4.02 -13.09
N GLN A 357 -5.15 3.64 -12.57
CA GLN A 357 -6.15 2.92 -13.37
C GLN A 357 -6.56 3.66 -14.65
N TYR A 358 -6.45 4.99 -14.68
CA TYR A 358 -6.83 5.81 -15.83
C TYR A 358 -5.78 5.75 -16.94
N GLU A 359 -4.51 5.92 -16.57
CA GLU A 359 -3.39 5.72 -17.48
C GLU A 359 -3.37 4.27 -17.97
N GLN A 360 -3.61 3.31 -17.08
CA GLN A 360 -3.68 1.90 -17.42
C GLN A 360 -4.81 1.59 -18.40
N HIS A 361 -5.99 2.21 -18.20
CA HIS A 361 -7.10 2.08 -19.14
C HIS A 361 -6.71 2.63 -20.51
N LEU A 362 -6.10 3.81 -20.59
CA LEU A 362 -5.62 4.39 -21.84
C LEU A 362 -4.60 3.47 -22.53
N ARG A 363 -3.57 3.02 -21.82
CA ARG A 363 -2.56 2.09 -22.35
C ARG A 363 -3.22 0.84 -22.91
N ALA A 364 -4.11 0.23 -22.13
CA ALA A 364 -4.84 -0.97 -22.52
C ALA A 364 -5.65 -0.75 -23.80
N ILE A 365 -6.49 0.30 -23.85
CA ILE A 365 -7.36 0.53 -25.00
C ILE A 365 -6.61 1.02 -26.22
N VAL A 366 -5.47 1.71 -26.11
CA VAL A 366 -4.68 2.15 -27.29
C VAL A 366 -3.64 1.12 -27.75
N GLY A 367 -3.50 0.00 -27.02
CA GLY A 367 -2.58 -1.08 -27.39
C GLY A 367 -1.13 -0.87 -26.94
N LEU A 368 -0.89 -0.01 -25.95
CA LEU A 368 0.43 0.15 -25.34
C LEU A 368 0.67 -0.96 -24.29
N PRO A 369 1.95 -1.24 -23.94
CA PRO A 369 2.26 -2.10 -22.82
C PRO A 369 1.60 -1.63 -21.52
N LEU A 370 0.96 -2.57 -20.83
CA LEU A 370 0.38 -2.34 -19.53
C LEU A 370 1.47 -1.87 -18.53
N GLY A 371 1.14 -0.87 -17.70
CA GLY A 371 2.03 -0.35 -16.67
C GLY A 371 2.02 -1.19 -15.39
N ASP A 372 2.98 -0.94 -14.50
CA ASP A 372 3.12 -1.64 -13.22
C ASP A 372 1.99 -1.23 -12.25
N PRO A 373 1.12 -2.17 -11.84
CA PRO A 373 0.02 -1.89 -10.93
C PRO A 373 0.44 -1.88 -9.45
N SER A 374 1.72 -2.15 -9.14
CA SER A 374 2.20 -2.27 -7.76
C SER A 374 2.15 -0.94 -7.01
N MET A 375 1.96 -1.05 -5.69
CA MET A 375 1.97 0.14 -4.83
C MET A 375 3.39 0.67 -4.66
N LYS A 376 3.56 1.98 -4.83
CA LYS A 376 4.80 2.70 -4.51
C LYS A 376 4.85 3.22 -3.07
N VAL A 377 3.77 3.03 -2.31
CA VAL A 377 3.64 3.39 -0.90
C VAL A 377 3.13 2.20 -0.07
N PRO A 378 3.50 2.07 1.21
CA PRO A 378 3.09 0.93 2.03
C PRO A 378 1.58 0.87 2.33
N ALA A 379 0.92 2.02 2.43
CA ALA A 379 -0.51 2.11 2.72
C ALA A 379 -1.13 3.36 2.09
N ALA A 380 -2.38 3.22 1.66
CA ALA A 380 -3.21 4.30 1.19
C ALA A 380 -4.67 4.12 1.62
N MET A 381 -5.37 5.24 1.83
CA MET A 381 -6.81 5.27 2.04
C MET A 381 -7.43 6.34 1.16
N MET A 382 -8.45 5.97 0.42
CA MET A 382 -9.27 6.91 -0.32
C MET A 382 -10.56 7.17 0.46
N TYR A 383 -10.95 8.44 0.54
CA TYR A 383 -12.16 8.93 1.18
C TYR A 383 -13.01 9.69 0.16
N ASN A 384 -14.26 9.28 -0.07
CA ASN A 384 -15.17 10.01 -0.96
C ASN A 384 -15.70 11.28 -0.28
N ILE A 385 -15.62 12.41 -0.99
CA ILE A 385 -16.31 13.65 -0.62
C ILE A 385 -17.70 13.58 -1.23
N LEU A 386 -18.70 13.29 -0.41
CA LEU A 386 -20.11 13.28 -0.81
C LEU A 386 -20.74 14.65 -0.54
N GLY A 387 -21.78 15.01 -1.28
CA GLY A 387 -22.63 16.13 -0.90
C GLY A 387 -23.38 15.80 0.39
N GLU A 388 -23.12 16.54 1.46
CA GLU A 388 -23.80 16.38 2.75
C GLU A 388 -25.06 17.27 2.84
N ASP A 389 -25.08 18.35 2.07
CA ASP A 389 -26.20 19.28 1.95
C ASP A 389 -26.41 19.70 0.49
N GLU A 390 -27.46 20.46 0.22
CA GLU A 390 -27.77 20.99 -1.11
C GLU A 390 -27.13 22.37 -1.35
N GLY A 391 -26.80 22.68 -2.60
CA GLY A 391 -26.33 24.01 -3.01
C GLY A 391 -25.10 24.52 -2.24
N GLU A 392 -25.08 25.83 -1.96
CA GLU A 392 -23.95 26.54 -1.35
C GLU A 392 -23.54 25.96 0.01
N ALA A 393 -24.51 25.58 0.84
CA ALA A 393 -24.24 24.99 2.17
C ALA A 393 -23.40 23.71 2.04
N GLY A 394 -23.76 22.84 1.10
CA GLY A 394 -23.00 21.62 0.86
C GLY A 394 -21.60 21.91 0.29
N PHE A 395 -21.44 22.93 -0.57
CA PHE A 395 -20.11 23.37 -1.03
C PHE A 395 -19.25 23.86 0.14
N ILE A 396 -19.80 24.63 1.08
CA ILE A 396 -19.08 25.09 2.27
C ILE A 396 -18.59 23.91 3.10
N LEU A 397 -19.44 22.91 3.36
CA LEU A 397 -19.08 21.71 4.11
C LEU A 397 -17.94 20.94 3.43
N ALA A 398 -18.07 20.68 2.12
CA ALA A 398 -17.03 20.02 1.35
C ALA A 398 -15.71 20.78 1.40
N ASN A 399 -15.73 22.11 1.22
CA ASN A 399 -14.54 22.96 1.26
C ASN A 399 -13.85 22.98 2.64
N ARG A 400 -14.60 22.86 3.74
CA ARG A 400 -14.01 22.73 5.08
C ARG A 400 -13.22 21.43 5.24
N ILE A 401 -13.75 20.31 4.74
CA ILE A 401 -13.03 19.03 4.74
C ILE A 401 -11.78 19.13 3.84
N ILE A 402 -11.93 19.69 2.63
CA ILE A 402 -10.83 19.90 1.69
C ILE A 402 -9.72 20.73 2.34
N ARG A 403 -10.04 21.85 2.98
CA ARG A 403 -9.05 22.72 3.65
C ARG A 403 -8.26 21.96 4.72
N ARG A 404 -8.95 21.19 5.58
CA ARG A 404 -8.29 20.38 6.62
C ARG A 404 -7.40 19.28 6.01
N ALA A 405 -7.87 18.64 4.93
CA ALA A 405 -7.11 17.63 4.23
C ALA A 405 -5.85 18.20 3.55
N LEU A 406 -5.88 19.41 2.99
CA LEU A 406 -4.68 20.07 2.43
C LEU A 406 -3.58 20.29 3.46
N CYS A 407 -3.93 20.42 4.75
CA CYS A 407 -2.97 20.53 5.85
C CYS A 407 -2.47 19.17 6.36
N THR A 408 -2.97 18.06 5.82
CA THR A 408 -2.65 16.71 6.29
C THR A 408 -1.53 16.09 5.46
N PRO A 409 -0.39 15.69 6.06
CA PRO A 409 0.70 15.07 5.32
C PRO A 409 0.28 13.82 4.54
N GLY A 410 0.66 13.78 3.26
CA GLY A 410 0.34 12.66 2.36
C GLY A 410 -1.09 12.64 1.83
N ALA A 411 -1.92 13.65 2.12
CA ALA A 411 -3.25 13.80 1.51
C ALA A 411 -3.17 14.50 0.15
N THR A 412 -3.95 14.04 -0.81
CA THR A 412 -4.14 14.63 -2.14
C THR A 412 -5.62 14.69 -2.45
N ILE A 413 -6.08 15.78 -3.03
CA ILE A 413 -7.50 16.06 -3.23
C ILE A 413 -7.81 16.08 -4.71
N HIS A 414 -8.91 15.43 -5.07
CA HIS A 414 -9.47 15.41 -6.40
C HIS A 414 -10.89 15.96 -6.35
N TRP A 415 -11.07 17.17 -6.89
CA TRP A 415 -12.37 17.80 -7.02
C TRP A 415 -12.90 17.64 -8.44
N TYR A 416 -14.13 17.15 -8.58
CA TYR A 416 -14.68 16.78 -9.89
C TYR A 416 -15.37 17.92 -10.63
N ASP A 417 -15.42 19.12 -10.06
CA ASP A 417 -16.01 20.29 -10.73
C ASP A 417 -17.48 20.05 -11.16
N LYS A 418 -18.26 19.40 -10.29
CA LYS A 418 -19.68 19.15 -10.54
C LYS A 418 -20.46 20.44 -10.23
N PRO A 419 -21.32 20.92 -11.16
CA PRO A 419 -21.93 22.24 -11.04
C PRO A 419 -22.91 22.33 -9.86
N ASP A 420 -23.66 21.25 -9.60
CA ASP A 420 -24.63 21.22 -8.51
C ASP A 420 -24.17 20.29 -7.39
N MET A 421 -24.21 20.83 -6.18
CA MET A 421 -24.10 20.08 -4.94
C MET A 421 -25.45 19.44 -4.61
N ARG A 422 -25.47 18.11 -4.54
CA ARG A 422 -26.66 17.32 -4.18
C ARG A 422 -26.30 16.30 -3.12
N LYS A 423 -27.24 16.01 -2.22
CA LYS A 423 -27.03 14.99 -1.18
C LYS A 423 -26.60 13.67 -1.78
N GLN A 424 -25.61 13.03 -1.15
CA GLN A 424 -25.00 11.75 -1.55
C GLN A 424 -24.31 11.74 -2.93
N ARG A 425 -24.28 12.87 -3.67
CA ARG A 425 -23.54 12.95 -4.95
C ARG A 425 -22.04 12.92 -4.65
N LYS A 426 -21.29 12.06 -5.34
CA LYS A 426 -19.81 12.02 -5.26
C LYS A 426 -19.23 13.30 -5.86
N MET A 427 -18.76 14.24 -5.05
CA MET A 427 -18.25 15.55 -5.50
C MET A 427 -16.74 15.58 -5.69
N GLY A 428 -16.04 14.71 -4.98
CA GLY A 428 -14.59 14.55 -5.08
C GLY A 428 -14.12 13.34 -4.30
N HIS A 429 -12.81 13.19 -4.18
CA HIS A 429 -12.21 12.27 -3.23
C HIS A 429 -10.90 12.82 -2.68
N ILE A 430 -10.45 12.23 -1.58
CA ILE A 430 -9.16 12.50 -0.96
C ILE A 430 -8.43 11.17 -0.86
N THR A 431 -7.22 11.09 -1.40
CA THR A 431 -6.32 9.94 -1.18
C THR A 431 -5.26 10.34 -0.16
N ILE A 432 -5.06 9.51 0.85
CA ILE A 432 -4.06 9.72 1.90
C ILE A 432 -3.10 8.54 1.86
N VAL A 433 -1.81 8.81 1.73
CA VAL A 433 -0.74 7.79 1.76
C VAL A 433 0.08 7.87 3.03
N GLY A 434 0.65 6.73 3.45
CA GLY A 434 1.46 6.64 4.65
C GLY A 434 2.26 5.36 4.76
N SER A 435 3.07 5.24 5.82
CA SER A 435 3.93 4.09 6.06
C SER A 435 3.20 2.88 6.68
N SER A 436 1.96 3.06 7.12
CA SER A 436 1.07 2.01 7.62
C SER A 436 -0.39 2.46 7.54
N MET A 437 -1.31 1.50 7.53
CA MET A 437 -2.75 1.78 7.51
C MET A 437 -3.17 2.56 8.77
N GLY A 438 -2.60 2.25 9.94
CA GLY A 438 -2.89 2.96 11.18
C GLY A 438 -2.59 4.46 11.12
N ILE A 439 -1.43 4.84 10.57
CA ILE A 439 -1.06 6.25 10.38
C ILE A 439 -2.04 6.95 9.44
N VAL A 440 -2.41 6.27 8.35
CA VAL A 440 -3.37 6.80 7.38
C VAL A 440 -4.76 6.99 8.03
N GLU A 441 -5.23 6.01 8.82
CA GLU A 441 -6.50 6.11 9.54
C GLU A 441 -6.53 7.25 10.56
N ILE A 442 -5.43 7.47 11.30
CA ILE A 442 -5.30 8.59 12.24
C ILE A 442 -5.39 9.92 11.51
N ARG A 443 -4.71 10.05 10.36
CA ARG A 443 -4.75 11.25 9.52
C ARG A 443 -6.14 11.52 8.96
N VAL A 444 -6.83 10.48 8.49
CA VAL A 444 -8.23 10.59 8.04
C VAL A 444 -9.13 11.06 9.18
N LYS A 445 -9.04 10.42 10.35
CA LYS A 445 -9.78 10.86 11.55
C LYS A 445 -9.47 12.32 11.92
N SER A 446 -8.22 12.77 11.75
CA SER A 446 -7.81 14.13 12.09
C SER A 446 -8.51 15.20 11.25
N PHE A 447 -8.61 15.04 9.92
CA PHE A 447 -9.25 16.07 9.10
C PHE A 447 -10.79 15.96 9.09
N LEU A 448 -11.35 14.83 9.55
CA LEU A 448 -12.80 14.67 9.69
C LEU A 448 -13.34 15.29 10.98
N LYS A 449 -12.55 15.35 12.07
CA LYS A 449 -12.96 16.01 13.31
C LYS A 449 -13.13 17.53 13.12
N GLU A 450 -14.27 18.07 13.53
CA GLU A 450 -14.46 19.51 13.68
C GLU A 450 -13.54 20.04 14.80
N GLU A 451 -13.06 21.28 14.65
CA GLU A 451 -11.99 21.91 15.43
C GLU A 451 -12.01 21.52 16.93
N SER A 452 -11.09 20.63 17.31
CA SER A 452 -10.58 20.54 18.67
C SER A 452 -9.07 20.63 18.58
N SER A 453 -8.53 21.59 19.32
CA SER A 453 -7.11 21.94 19.44
C SER A 453 -6.34 20.87 20.23
N GLU A 454 -6.41 19.62 19.80
CA GLU A 454 -5.56 18.57 20.34
C GLU A 454 -4.47 18.26 19.31
N GLU A 455 -3.22 18.41 19.75
CA GLU A 455 -2.04 17.95 19.00
C GLU A 455 -2.31 16.55 18.44
N THR A 456 -2.07 16.37 17.14
CA THR A 456 -2.26 15.08 16.50
C THR A 456 -1.43 14.05 17.28
N PRO A 457 -2.03 13.01 17.90
CA PRO A 457 -1.29 12.11 18.76
C PRO A 457 -0.16 11.46 17.96
N VAL A 458 1.07 11.69 18.39
CA VAL A 458 2.27 11.16 17.72
C VAL A 458 2.19 9.63 17.75
N THR A 459 2.00 9.02 16.59
CA THR A 459 1.86 7.55 16.48
C THR A 459 3.24 6.91 16.67
N PRO A 460 3.40 5.99 17.64
CA PRO A 460 4.70 5.36 17.90
C PRO A 460 5.11 4.49 16.69
N ARG A 461 6.33 4.69 16.19
CA ARG A 461 6.96 3.86 15.14
C ARG A 461 7.66 2.64 15.73
N VAL A 462 8.10 2.72 16.98
CA VAL A 462 8.78 1.63 17.68
C VAL A 462 8.04 1.28 18.97
N GLY A 463 7.79 -0.01 19.18
CA GLY A 463 7.25 -0.53 20.44
C GLY A 463 8.36 -1.07 21.32
N ILE A 464 8.56 -0.51 22.51
CA ILE A 464 9.47 -1.06 23.52
C ILE A 464 8.63 -1.80 24.56
N ILE A 465 8.84 -3.10 24.68
CA ILE A 465 8.14 -3.95 25.65
C ILE A 465 9.12 -4.66 26.57
N MET A 466 8.69 -4.88 27.81
CA MET A 466 9.48 -5.57 28.82
C MET A 466 8.63 -6.39 29.77
N GLY A 467 9.22 -7.45 30.34
CA GLY A 467 8.50 -8.40 31.18
C GLY A 467 8.07 -7.82 32.53
N SER A 468 8.82 -6.87 33.09
CA SER A 468 8.63 -6.28 34.42
C SER A 468 9.21 -4.87 34.55
N ASP A 469 8.81 -4.14 35.58
CA ASP A 469 9.40 -2.83 35.94
C ASP A 469 10.92 -2.91 36.21
N SER A 470 11.41 -4.07 36.69
CA SER A 470 12.84 -4.26 36.96
C SER A 470 13.72 -4.19 35.71
N ASP A 471 13.15 -4.43 34.53
CA ASP A 471 13.86 -4.36 33.25
C ASP A 471 13.92 -2.93 32.69
N LEU A 472 13.08 -2.01 33.22
CA LEU A 472 12.94 -0.64 32.74
C LEU A 472 14.26 0.16 32.72
N PRO A 473 15.14 0.09 33.75
CA PRO A 473 16.40 0.84 33.72
C PRO A 473 17.29 0.46 32.54
N VAL A 474 17.27 -0.80 32.10
CA VAL A 474 18.00 -1.25 30.91
C VAL A 474 17.27 -0.78 29.67
N MET A 475 15.97 -1.04 29.57
CA MET A 475 15.19 -0.79 28.35
C MET A 475 15.01 0.69 28.03
N GLN A 476 15.06 1.58 29.02
CA GLN A 476 14.95 3.02 28.82
C GLN A 476 16.11 3.59 27.98
N GLU A 477 17.27 2.92 27.94
CA GLU A 477 18.37 3.31 27.05
C GLU A 477 18.02 3.18 25.57
N ALA A 478 17.15 2.23 25.19
CA ALA A 478 16.62 2.17 23.82
C ALA A 478 15.72 3.39 23.51
N ALA A 479 14.86 3.77 24.46
CA ALA A 479 13.98 4.93 24.29
C ALA A 479 14.76 6.24 24.16
N LYS A 480 15.85 6.41 24.94
CA LYS A 480 16.75 7.57 24.83
C LYS A 480 17.33 7.69 23.43
N VAL A 481 17.87 6.60 22.89
CA VAL A 481 18.38 6.58 21.51
C VAL A 481 17.28 6.97 20.52
N LEU A 482 16.09 6.38 20.61
CA LEU A 482 15.00 6.68 19.68
C LEU A 482 14.59 8.17 19.73
N ASN A 483 14.53 8.75 20.94
CA ASN A 483 14.28 10.18 21.13
C ASN A 483 15.39 11.05 20.53
N GLU A 484 16.65 10.67 20.68
CA GLU A 484 17.76 11.37 20.02
C GLU A 484 17.61 11.38 18.49
N PHE A 485 16.93 10.41 17.89
CA PHE A 485 16.67 10.34 16.46
C PHE A 485 15.29 10.87 16.04
N ASP A 486 14.55 11.50 16.96
CA ASP A 486 13.16 11.93 16.78
C ASP A 486 12.28 10.79 16.20
N VAL A 487 12.51 9.56 16.68
CA VAL A 487 11.71 8.38 16.35
C VAL A 487 10.70 8.17 17.48
N PRO A 488 9.40 8.38 17.25
CA PRO A 488 8.40 8.18 18.27
C PRO A 488 8.35 6.73 18.73
N ALA A 489 8.38 6.51 20.04
CA ALA A 489 8.35 5.19 20.63
C ALA A 489 7.34 5.12 21.78
N GLU A 490 6.72 3.95 21.95
CA GLU A 490 5.96 3.64 23.15
C GLU A 490 6.74 2.68 24.05
N VAL A 491 6.54 2.77 25.37
CA VAL A 491 7.14 1.87 26.35
C VAL A 491 6.01 1.22 27.15
N ARG A 492 5.96 -0.12 27.17
CA ARG A 492 4.92 -0.87 27.89
C ARG A 492 5.49 -2.07 28.63
N ILE A 493 4.83 -2.44 29.73
CA ILE A 493 5.11 -3.68 30.45
C ILE A 493 4.16 -4.75 29.94
N VAL A 494 4.73 -5.77 29.29
CA VAL A 494 4.01 -6.85 28.62
C VAL A 494 4.77 -8.14 28.94
N SER A 495 4.13 -9.07 29.65
CA SER A 495 4.79 -10.29 30.14
C SER A 495 4.25 -11.52 29.42
N ALA A 496 5.15 -12.32 28.84
CA ALA A 496 4.78 -13.57 28.19
C ALA A 496 4.12 -14.58 29.14
N HIS A 497 4.38 -14.49 30.45
CA HIS A 497 3.92 -15.45 31.45
C HIS A 497 2.81 -14.90 32.35
N ARG A 498 2.90 -13.60 32.69
CA ARG A 498 1.96 -12.96 33.63
C ARG A 498 0.78 -12.32 32.91
N THR A 499 0.97 -11.87 31.68
CA THR A 499 -0.07 -11.21 30.88
C THR A 499 -0.09 -11.74 29.43
N PRO A 500 -0.24 -13.06 29.22
CA PRO A 500 -0.12 -13.68 27.90
C PRO A 500 -1.14 -13.16 26.89
N GLU A 501 -2.38 -12.87 27.30
CA GLU A 501 -3.41 -12.30 26.43
C GLU A 501 -3.08 -10.87 25.98
N LEU A 502 -2.50 -10.06 26.89
CA LEU A 502 -2.01 -8.73 26.56
C LEU A 502 -0.82 -8.80 25.58
N MET A 503 0.09 -9.75 25.78
CA MET A 503 1.22 -9.98 24.89
C MET A 503 0.78 -10.41 23.50
N PHE A 504 -0.19 -11.32 23.44
CA PHE A 504 -0.79 -11.78 22.20
C PHE A 504 -1.45 -10.62 21.44
N SER A 505 -2.36 -9.90 22.09
CA SER A 505 -3.06 -8.75 21.50
C SER A 505 -2.11 -7.60 21.12
N TYR A 506 -1.06 -7.36 21.90
CA TYR A 506 -0.03 -6.38 21.58
C TYR A 506 0.69 -6.71 20.28
N ALA A 507 1.18 -7.95 20.16
CA ALA A 507 1.99 -8.41 19.02
C ALA A 507 1.19 -8.45 17.72
N THR A 508 -0.05 -8.96 17.78
CA THR A 508 -0.94 -9.08 16.61
C THR A 508 -1.43 -7.72 16.13
N SER A 509 -1.73 -6.77 17.04
CA SER A 509 -2.20 -5.43 16.67
C SER A 509 -1.10 -4.41 16.36
N ALA A 510 0.17 -4.70 16.67
CA ALA A 510 1.26 -3.71 16.59
C ALA A 510 1.38 -3.04 15.21
N ARG A 511 1.31 -3.83 14.13
CA ARG A 511 1.39 -3.33 12.75
C ARG A 511 0.24 -2.39 12.42
N GLU A 512 -0.98 -2.72 12.85
CA GLU A 512 -2.17 -1.91 12.62
C GLU A 512 -2.11 -0.58 13.36
N ARG A 513 -1.48 -0.56 14.54
CA ARG A 513 -1.20 0.66 15.31
C ARG A 513 -0.10 1.53 14.72
N GLY A 514 0.53 1.08 13.62
CA GLY A 514 1.59 1.80 12.92
C GLY A 514 3.01 1.55 13.42
N ILE A 515 3.19 0.58 14.32
CA ILE A 515 4.52 0.15 14.75
C ILE A 515 5.20 -0.57 13.59
N GLN A 516 6.49 -0.27 13.42
CA GLN A 516 7.34 -0.80 12.35
C GLN A 516 8.45 -1.70 12.90
N VAL A 517 8.87 -1.53 14.16
CA VAL A 517 9.87 -2.36 14.84
C VAL A 517 9.46 -2.56 16.31
N ILE A 518 9.65 -3.76 16.85
CA ILE A 518 9.45 -4.03 18.28
C ILE A 518 10.79 -4.34 18.94
N ILE A 519 11.08 -3.70 20.07
CA ILE A 519 12.21 -4.00 20.94
C ILE A 519 11.66 -4.67 22.19
N ALA A 520 12.05 -5.91 22.44
CA ALA A 520 11.57 -6.72 23.56
C ALA A 520 12.70 -7.06 24.52
N GLY A 521 12.58 -6.64 25.77
CA GLY A 521 13.52 -6.94 26.86
C GLY A 521 12.97 -7.98 27.81
N ALA A 522 13.79 -8.96 28.18
CA ALA A 522 13.45 -9.89 29.25
C ALA A 522 14.70 -10.49 29.90
N GLY A 523 14.64 -10.68 31.22
CA GLY A 523 15.61 -11.45 31.99
C GLY A 523 15.15 -12.88 32.28
N GLY A 524 16.09 -13.77 32.62
CA GLY A 524 15.82 -15.16 32.98
C GLY A 524 15.60 -16.04 31.75
N ALA A 525 14.68 -17.01 31.83
CA ALA A 525 14.15 -17.70 30.65
C ALA A 525 13.32 -16.71 29.80
N ALA A 526 14.02 -15.91 28.99
CA ALA A 526 13.55 -14.70 28.33
C ALA A 526 12.68 -14.99 27.10
N HIS A 527 11.47 -15.51 27.31
CA HIS A 527 10.57 -15.93 26.23
C HIS A 527 9.91 -14.77 25.48
N LEU A 528 9.82 -13.57 26.06
CA LEU A 528 9.05 -12.46 25.51
C LEU A 528 9.42 -12.10 24.06
N PRO A 529 10.71 -11.92 23.69
CA PRO A 529 11.07 -11.58 22.30
C PRO A 529 10.66 -12.67 21.30
N GLY A 530 10.87 -13.93 21.65
CA GLY A 530 10.51 -15.08 20.81
C GLY A 530 9.01 -15.21 20.61
N MET A 531 8.23 -15.11 21.69
CA MET A 531 6.77 -15.19 21.63
C MET A 531 6.17 -14.08 20.77
N VAL A 532 6.70 -12.85 20.91
CA VAL A 532 6.23 -11.71 20.12
C VAL A 532 6.60 -11.88 18.65
N ALA A 533 7.83 -12.33 18.34
CA ALA A 533 8.28 -12.60 16.98
C ALA A 533 7.45 -13.69 16.27
N ALA A 534 6.90 -14.65 17.02
CA ALA A 534 6.05 -15.69 16.47
C ALA A 534 4.65 -15.17 16.05
N LEU A 535 4.24 -14.02 16.59
CA LEU A 535 2.88 -13.48 16.46
C LEU A 535 2.80 -12.24 15.57
N THR A 536 3.93 -11.68 15.17
CA THR A 536 3.98 -10.44 14.39
C THR A 536 4.85 -10.59 13.14
N PRO A 537 4.47 -9.98 12.00
CA PRO A 537 5.34 -9.90 10.84
C PRO A 537 6.41 -8.80 10.97
N LEU A 538 6.37 -8.00 12.05
CA LEU A 538 7.32 -6.92 12.28
C LEU A 538 8.67 -7.48 12.76
N PRO A 539 9.80 -6.84 12.42
CA PRO A 539 11.09 -7.19 13.00
C PRO A 539 11.06 -7.01 14.52
N VAL A 540 11.51 -8.04 15.23
CA VAL A 540 11.66 -8.03 16.69
C VAL A 540 13.13 -8.05 17.07
N ILE A 541 13.53 -7.08 17.89
CA ILE A 541 14.86 -6.97 18.47
C ILE A 541 14.80 -7.44 19.91
N GLY A 542 15.50 -8.53 20.23
CA GLY A 542 15.60 -9.06 21.58
C GLY A 542 16.75 -8.43 22.35
N VAL A 543 16.45 -7.92 23.55
CA VAL A 543 17.44 -7.41 24.51
C VAL A 543 17.51 -8.41 25.67
N PRO A 544 18.58 -9.22 25.75
CA PRO A 544 18.77 -10.08 26.91
C PRO A 544 19.06 -9.21 28.14
N VAL A 545 18.19 -9.26 29.14
CA VAL A 545 18.39 -8.53 30.40
C VAL A 545 19.10 -9.45 31.39
N ARG A 546 20.09 -8.91 32.11
CA ARG A 546 20.85 -9.65 33.12
C ARG A 546 19.95 -10.06 34.28
N ALA A 547 19.79 -11.37 34.48
CA ALA A 547 19.15 -11.93 35.66
C ALA A 547 20.15 -12.09 36.82
N SER A 548 19.65 -12.43 38.01
CA SER A 548 20.48 -12.70 39.19
C SER A 548 21.34 -13.96 39.07
N THR A 549 20.98 -14.86 38.15
CA THR A 549 21.69 -16.11 37.86
C THR A 549 22.26 -16.08 36.44
N LEU A 550 23.45 -16.64 36.24
CA LEU A 550 24.10 -16.79 34.92
C LEU A 550 24.37 -15.49 34.15
N ASP A 551 24.32 -14.34 34.83
CA ASP A 551 24.70 -13.02 34.30
C ASP A 551 24.04 -12.63 32.95
N GLY A 552 22.85 -13.17 32.68
CA GLY A 552 22.09 -12.92 31.44
C GLY A 552 22.46 -13.84 30.27
N LEU A 553 23.35 -14.82 30.47
CA LEU A 553 23.66 -15.84 29.46
C LEU A 553 22.43 -16.74 29.20
N ASP A 554 21.65 -17.01 30.24
CA ASP A 554 20.35 -17.66 30.16
C ASP A 554 19.36 -16.87 29.29
N SER A 555 19.26 -15.55 29.51
CA SER A 555 18.44 -14.66 28.68
C SER A 555 18.92 -14.67 27.23
N LEU A 556 20.24 -14.59 27.01
CA LEU A 556 20.82 -14.56 25.67
C LEU A 556 20.52 -15.86 24.92
N LEU A 557 20.82 -17.00 25.54
CA LEU A 557 20.57 -18.33 24.96
C LEU A 557 19.09 -18.54 24.66
N SER A 558 18.19 -18.06 25.54
CA SER A 558 16.75 -18.16 25.32
C SER A 558 16.28 -17.40 24.08
N ILE A 559 16.89 -16.24 23.78
CA ILE A 559 16.49 -15.39 22.66
C ILE A 559 17.14 -15.84 21.34
N VAL A 560 18.41 -16.24 21.34
CA VAL A 560 19.12 -16.62 20.10
C VAL A 560 18.72 -18.01 19.58
N GLN A 561 18.21 -18.89 20.44
CA GLN A 561 17.87 -20.28 20.09
C GLN A 561 16.45 -20.45 19.56
N MET A 562 15.89 -19.43 18.90
CA MET A 562 14.53 -19.52 18.37
C MET A 562 14.38 -20.52 17.22
N PRO A 563 13.24 -21.23 17.15
CA PRO A 563 13.01 -22.23 16.12
C PRO A 563 12.95 -21.56 14.74
N ARG A 564 13.17 -22.37 13.70
CA ARG A 564 13.03 -21.94 12.31
C ARG A 564 11.65 -21.30 12.09
N GLY A 565 11.62 -20.14 11.47
CA GLY A 565 10.39 -19.36 11.22
C GLY A 565 10.10 -18.26 12.24
N VAL A 566 10.84 -18.19 13.36
CA VAL A 566 10.66 -17.16 14.41
C VAL A 566 11.97 -16.38 14.63
N PRO A 567 12.43 -15.57 13.66
CA PRO A 567 13.70 -14.88 13.79
C PRO A 567 13.61 -13.73 14.81
N VAL A 568 14.61 -13.66 15.71
CA VAL A 568 14.79 -12.53 16.62
C VAL A 568 16.19 -11.94 16.43
N ALA A 569 16.27 -10.66 16.10
CA ALA A 569 17.54 -9.95 16.04
C ALA A 569 18.02 -9.68 17.48
N THR A 570 19.08 -10.35 17.92
CA THR A 570 19.50 -10.29 19.33
C THR A 570 20.71 -9.38 19.50
N VAL A 571 20.62 -8.42 20.42
CA VAL A 571 21.75 -7.57 20.83
C VAL A 571 22.48 -8.18 22.03
N ALA A 572 23.64 -7.62 22.38
CA ALA A 572 24.39 -8.05 23.57
C ALA A 572 23.58 -7.86 24.87
N ILE A 573 23.93 -8.61 25.90
CA ILE A 573 23.29 -8.55 27.23
C ILE A 573 23.31 -7.11 27.76
N ASN A 574 22.16 -6.64 28.25
CA ASN A 574 21.90 -5.27 28.72
C ASN A 574 22.14 -4.16 27.70
N ASN A 575 22.28 -4.46 26.41
CA ASN A 575 22.64 -3.47 25.40
C ASN A 575 21.42 -2.91 24.66
N ALA A 576 20.48 -2.34 25.41
CA ALA A 576 19.28 -1.70 24.85
C ALA A 576 19.62 -0.49 23.97
N THR A 577 20.75 0.19 24.21
CA THR A 577 21.27 1.25 23.32
C THR A 577 21.44 0.73 21.90
N ASN A 578 22.11 -0.42 21.71
CA ASN A 578 22.25 -1.03 20.39
C ASN A 578 20.92 -1.50 19.80
N ALA A 579 19.95 -1.87 20.63
CA ALA A 579 18.62 -2.20 20.14
C ALA A 579 17.89 -0.98 19.57
N GLY A 580 17.96 0.17 20.25
CA GLY A 580 17.47 1.45 19.73
C GLY A 580 18.17 1.82 18.41
N LEU A 581 19.49 1.68 18.35
CA LEU A 581 20.26 1.98 17.14
C LEU A 581 19.95 1.04 15.98
N LEU A 582 19.77 -0.24 16.27
CA LEU A 582 19.38 -1.23 15.26
C LEU A 582 17.96 -0.94 14.74
N ALA A 583 17.03 -0.54 15.61
CA ALA A 583 15.70 -0.10 15.18
C ALA A 583 15.79 1.14 14.27
N VAL A 584 16.60 2.16 14.63
CA VAL A 584 16.85 3.33 13.77
C VAL A 584 17.40 2.92 12.41
N LYS A 585 18.35 1.98 12.35
CA LYS A 585 18.89 1.46 11.09
C LYS A 585 17.83 0.73 10.26
N MET A 586 17.01 -0.12 10.88
CA MET A 586 15.90 -0.81 10.21
C MET A 586 14.91 0.18 9.60
N LEU A 587 14.52 1.21 10.37
CA LEU A 587 13.63 2.27 9.88
C LEU A 587 14.28 3.13 8.79
N GLY A 588 15.59 3.40 8.90
CA GLY A 588 16.37 4.19 7.95
C GLY A 588 16.51 3.53 6.58
N VAL A 589 16.21 2.24 6.42
CA VAL A 589 16.19 1.60 5.08
C VAL A 589 15.13 2.24 4.18
N ALA A 590 13.98 2.61 4.75
CA ALA A 590 12.86 3.21 4.01
C ALA A 590 12.71 4.73 4.24
N ASP A 591 13.50 5.31 5.16
CA ASP A 591 13.41 6.71 5.57
C ASP A 591 14.79 7.36 5.38
N THR A 592 15.02 7.95 4.21
CA THR A 592 16.31 8.56 3.83
C THR A 592 16.69 9.73 4.73
N ALA A 593 15.71 10.49 5.24
CA ALA A 593 15.95 11.57 6.19
C ALA A 593 16.43 11.01 7.55
N LEU A 594 15.82 9.93 8.04
CA LEU A 594 16.31 9.22 9.22
C LEU A 594 17.68 8.59 8.95
N GLN A 595 17.92 8.02 7.76
CA GLN A 595 19.21 7.45 7.37
C GLN A 595 20.33 8.50 7.39
N ALA A 596 20.08 9.68 6.85
CA ALA A 596 21.02 10.80 6.88
C ALA A 596 21.32 11.23 8.32
N ARG A 597 20.29 11.40 9.17
CA ARG A 597 20.48 11.70 10.61
C ARG A 597 21.25 10.61 11.32
N SER A 598 20.97 9.35 11.01
CA SER A 598 21.68 8.15 11.47
C SER A 598 23.16 8.24 11.15
N LEU A 599 23.55 8.39 9.88
CA LEU A 599 24.96 8.45 9.48
C LEU A 599 25.74 9.53 10.23
N PHE A 600 25.13 10.70 10.43
CA PHE A 600 25.75 11.78 11.19
C PHE A 600 25.83 11.48 12.69
N LYS A 601 24.72 11.15 13.36
CA LYS A 601 24.69 10.94 14.83
C LYS A 601 25.41 9.66 15.25
N PHE A 602 25.50 8.61 14.42
CA PHE A 602 26.31 7.41 14.70
C PHE A 602 27.79 7.77 14.95
N MET A 603 28.31 8.77 14.24
CA MET A 603 29.66 9.29 14.43
C MET A 603 29.88 9.91 15.83
N TRP A 604 28.79 10.29 16.51
CA TRP A 604 28.80 11.00 17.79
C TRP A 604 28.29 10.18 18.98
N ILE A 605 28.12 8.86 18.83
CA ILE A 605 27.72 7.96 19.95
C ILE A 605 28.95 7.34 20.64
N PHE A 606 30.14 7.45 20.05
CA PHE A 606 31.37 6.95 20.67
C PHE A 606 31.70 7.66 21.99
N PRO A 607 32.35 6.97 22.95
CA PRO A 607 32.96 7.60 24.13
C PRO A 607 33.84 8.79 23.72
N SER A 608 33.92 9.83 24.56
CA SER A 608 34.68 11.06 24.32
C SER A 608 36.12 10.83 23.85
N LYS A 609 36.77 9.75 24.32
CA LYS A 609 38.11 9.35 23.89
C LYS A 609 38.16 8.88 22.43
N GLN A 610 37.23 8.03 21.99
CA GLN A 610 37.16 7.56 20.60
C GLN A 610 36.73 8.68 19.64
N LYS A 611 35.89 9.64 20.09
CA LYS A 611 35.57 10.85 19.33
C LYS A 611 36.81 11.70 19.07
N HIS A 612 37.62 11.91 20.11
CA HIS A 612 38.88 12.65 20.00
C HIS A 612 39.85 11.95 19.04
N ASP A 613 40.04 10.64 19.19
CA ASP A 613 40.95 9.87 18.34
C ASP A 613 40.50 9.84 16.87
N PHE A 614 39.20 9.74 16.61
CA PHE A 614 38.66 9.79 15.24
C PHE A 614 38.79 11.19 14.62
N LEU A 615 38.46 12.25 15.36
CA LEU A 615 38.61 13.62 14.88
C LEU A 615 40.08 13.95 14.58
N GLU A 616 41.01 13.44 15.39
CA GLU A 616 42.44 13.60 15.11
C GLU A 616 42.90 12.80 13.89
N LEU A 617 42.44 11.56 13.71
CA LEU A 617 42.73 10.78 12.50
C LEU A 617 42.16 11.45 11.24
N PHE A 618 40.94 12.00 11.32
CA PHE A 618 40.31 12.70 10.21
C PHE A 618 41.02 14.02 9.88
N LYS A 619 41.48 14.75 10.91
CA LYS A 619 42.34 15.93 10.75
C LYS A 619 43.67 15.58 10.09
N GLN A 620 44.32 14.50 10.52
CA GLN A 620 45.56 14.01 9.91
C GLN A 620 45.35 13.63 8.44
N PHE A 621 44.23 12.99 8.11
CA PHE A 621 43.89 12.64 6.73
C PHE A 621 43.69 13.89 5.85
N ILE A 622 42.99 14.91 6.35
CA ILE A 622 42.78 16.17 5.61
C ILE A 622 44.12 16.90 5.41
N ILE A 623 44.98 16.96 6.42
CA ILE A 623 46.33 17.54 6.31
C ILE A 623 47.18 16.75 5.30
N MET A 624 47.06 15.42 5.29
CA MET A 624 47.75 14.57 4.32
C MET A 624 47.29 14.85 2.89
N VAL A 625 45.98 14.98 2.65
CA VAL A 625 45.41 15.33 1.35
C VAL A 625 45.86 16.73 0.92
N GLU A 626 45.84 17.73 1.81
CA GLU A 626 46.33 19.08 1.53
C GLU A 626 47.81 19.08 1.10
N ARG A 627 48.65 18.30 1.79
CA ARG A 627 50.07 18.12 1.45
C ARG A 627 50.28 17.39 0.13
N GLN A 628 49.48 16.35 -0.13
CA GLN A 628 49.64 15.50 -1.32
C GLN A 628 49.24 16.23 -2.61
N PHE A 629 48.26 17.14 -2.54
CA PHE A 629 47.80 17.90 -3.70
C PHE A 629 48.36 19.33 -3.79
N ASN A 630 49.20 19.75 -2.83
CA ASN A 630 49.83 21.08 -2.76
C ASN A 630 48.87 22.27 -2.95
N THR A 631 47.60 22.06 -2.59
CA THR A 631 46.53 23.04 -2.71
C THR A 631 46.31 23.71 -1.37
N LYS A 632 46.81 24.94 -1.19
CA LYS A 632 46.43 25.84 -0.08
C LYS A 632 45.01 26.37 -0.30
N LEU A 633 44.02 25.48 -0.26
CA LEU A 633 42.62 25.84 -0.36
C LEU A 633 42.18 26.40 1.00
N LYS A 634 41.77 27.68 1.04
CA LYS A 634 41.25 28.33 2.25
C LYS A 634 40.13 27.53 2.92
N SER A 635 39.34 26.78 2.13
CA SER A 635 38.28 25.88 2.60
C SER A 635 38.82 24.71 3.44
N VAL A 636 40.02 24.20 3.17
CA VAL A 636 40.66 23.12 3.94
C VAL A 636 41.14 23.63 5.29
N GLN A 637 41.73 24.83 5.34
CA GLN A 637 42.14 25.46 6.61
C GLN A 637 40.93 25.79 7.50
N VAL A 638 39.82 26.26 6.93
CA VAL A 638 38.57 26.47 7.68
C VAL A 638 38.01 25.15 8.22
N LEU A 639 38.12 24.06 7.47
CA LEU A 639 37.69 22.73 7.90
C LEU A 639 38.57 22.18 9.04
N ILE A 640 39.90 22.37 8.97
CA ILE A 640 40.83 22.01 10.06
C ILE A 640 40.52 22.82 11.32
N MET A 641 40.29 24.13 11.21
CA MET A 641 39.93 24.98 12.35
C MET A 641 38.57 24.61 12.96
N ALA A 642 37.61 24.19 12.14
CA ALA A 642 36.31 23.70 12.60
C ALA A 642 36.44 22.36 13.35
N ILE A 643 37.32 21.47 12.88
CA ILE A 643 37.65 20.20 13.56
C ILE A 643 38.36 20.48 14.90
N ASP A 644 39.30 21.43 14.96
CA ASP A 644 39.97 21.82 16.21
C ASP A 644 39.00 22.41 17.24
N ALA A 645 38.06 23.22 16.78
CA ALA A 645 37.01 23.76 17.64
C ALA A 645 36.06 22.65 18.16
N LEU A 646 35.78 21.62 17.37
CA LEU A 646 35.01 20.44 17.79
C LEU A 646 35.76 19.57 18.82
N ILE A 647 37.07 19.44 18.70
CA ILE A 647 37.92 18.70 19.66
C ILE A 647 37.90 19.38 21.04
N HIS A 648 37.82 20.72 21.09
CA HIS A 648 37.93 21.49 22.34
C HIS A 648 36.59 21.97 22.94
N LYS A 649 35.51 22.15 22.15
CA LYS A 649 34.18 22.57 22.62
C LYS A 649 33.02 21.88 21.86
N PRO A 650 32.65 20.66 22.24
CA PRO A 650 31.74 19.81 21.44
C PRO A 650 30.27 20.27 21.42
N THR A 651 29.80 21.09 22.36
CA THR A 651 28.35 21.34 22.57
C THR A 651 27.77 22.58 21.88
N THR A 652 28.58 23.47 21.30
CA THR A 652 28.07 24.76 20.76
C THR A 652 28.21 24.91 19.23
N LEU A 653 28.91 24.00 18.56
CA LEU A 653 29.31 24.15 17.15
C LEU A 653 28.61 23.19 16.17
N MET A 654 27.70 22.33 16.66
CA MET A 654 27.07 21.27 15.85
C MET A 654 26.15 21.81 14.74
N ASN A 655 25.34 22.83 15.02
CA ASN A 655 24.36 23.33 14.05
C ASN A 655 24.99 24.19 12.94
N ILE A 656 26.11 24.85 13.22
CA ILE A 656 26.80 25.72 12.26
C ILE A 656 27.59 24.86 11.24
N ILE A 657 28.20 23.77 11.70
CA ILE A 657 28.94 22.85 10.83
C ILE A 657 28.00 21.99 9.98
N PHE A 658 26.80 21.65 10.49
CA PHE A 658 25.74 21.01 9.71
C PHE A 658 25.38 21.82 8.45
N LEU A 659 25.17 23.14 8.59
CA LEU A 659 24.90 24.05 7.48
C LEU A 659 26.09 24.18 6.51
N PHE A 660 27.32 24.13 7.03
CA PHE A 660 28.53 24.31 6.22
C PHE A 660 28.87 23.07 5.38
N ILE A 661 28.81 21.87 5.96
CA ILE A 661 29.10 20.60 5.25
C ILE A 661 27.98 20.25 4.26
N HIS A 662 26.71 20.51 4.63
CA HIS A 662 25.57 20.33 3.73
C HIS A 662 25.72 21.20 2.46
N ASN A 663 26.14 22.46 2.60
CA ASN A 663 26.40 23.34 1.45
C ASN A 663 27.62 22.92 0.61
N LEU A 664 28.66 22.35 1.23
CA LEU A 664 29.85 21.90 0.51
C LEU A 664 29.60 20.64 -0.34
N LEU A 665 28.78 19.72 0.17
CA LEU A 665 28.45 18.46 -0.52
C LEU A 665 27.37 18.61 -1.59
N HIS A 666 26.51 19.63 -1.49
CA HIS A 666 25.48 19.94 -2.49
C HIS A 666 25.90 21.00 -3.52
N SER A 667 27.09 21.61 -3.36
CA SER A 667 27.73 22.45 -4.37
C SER A 667 28.41 21.58 -5.44
N SER A 668 27.61 20.96 -6.31
CA SER A 668 28.07 20.41 -7.58
C SER A 668 27.54 21.28 -8.72
N ALA A 669 28.17 22.45 -8.91
CA ALA A 669 28.12 23.19 -10.16
C ALA A 669 29.56 23.57 -10.53
N PRO A 670 30.02 23.31 -11.77
CA PRO A 670 31.32 23.77 -12.21
C PRO A 670 31.21 25.29 -12.44
N THR A 671 31.79 26.08 -11.54
CA THR A 671 31.94 27.53 -11.76
C THR A 671 33.10 27.75 -12.74
N THR A 672 32.75 28.04 -13.99
CA THR A 672 33.63 28.75 -14.92
C THR A 672 33.94 30.14 -14.35
N ASP A 673 35.23 30.50 -14.38
CA ASP A 673 35.76 31.81 -14.04
C ASP A 673 34.89 32.95 -14.56
N THR A 674 34.42 33.84 -13.68
CA THR A 674 34.22 35.26 -13.99
C THR A 674 34.03 36.09 -12.71
N TYR A 675 34.96 37.03 -12.52
CA TYR A 675 34.90 38.30 -11.79
C TYR A 675 34.26 38.35 -10.38
N VAL A 676 35.15 38.45 -9.38
CA VAL A 676 34.88 38.99 -8.04
C VAL A 676 34.78 40.51 -8.11
N SER A 677 33.65 41.05 -7.67
CA SER A 677 33.46 42.47 -7.36
C SER A 677 32.70 42.57 -6.04
N SER A 678 33.47 42.85 -4.97
CA SER A 678 33.12 43.56 -3.73
C SER A 678 31.66 43.61 -3.24
N TYR A 679 31.39 43.21 -1.99
CA TYR A 679 31.00 44.11 -0.87
C TYR A 679 30.97 43.33 0.49
N PRO A 680 31.12 44.00 1.65
CA PRO A 680 31.70 43.47 2.87
C PRO A 680 30.71 43.07 3.98
N PHE A 681 31.30 42.38 4.95
CA PHE A 681 30.90 42.00 6.31
C PHE A 681 29.77 42.76 7.04
N PHE A 682 29.03 41.94 7.80
CA PHE A 682 28.09 42.18 8.89
C PHE A 682 28.27 43.45 9.75
N SER A 683 27.14 44.02 10.17
CA SER A 683 26.97 44.67 11.49
C SER A 683 25.54 44.42 12.02
N PRO A 684 25.35 44.19 13.33
CA PRO A 684 24.08 43.75 13.94
C PRO A 684 23.23 44.94 14.43
N ILE A 685 21.92 44.73 14.74
CA ILE A 685 21.17 45.26 15.92
C ILE A 685 19.63 45.30 15.73
N SER A 686 18.94 44.68 16.71
CA SER A 686 17.67 44.99 17.40
C SER A 686 16.32 45.23 16.71
N THR A 687 15.33 44.50 17.25
CA THR A 687 13.97 44.91 17.69
C THR A 687 13.27 46.10 17.01
N SER A 688 12.15 45.82 16.34
CA SER A 688 10.81 46.43 16.56
C SER A 688 9.96 46.35 15.28
N SER A 689 8.75 45.80 15.39
CA SER A 689 7.66 46.03 14.42
C SER A 689 7.12 47.47 14.64
N PRO A 690 6.55 48.15 13.63
CA PRO A 690 5.12 47.95 13.30
C PRO A 690 4.67 48.19 11.82
N ILE A 691 3.66 47.41 11.40
CA ILE A 691 2.38 47.81 10.74
C ILE A 691 2.36 48.50 9.34
N LEU A 692 1.84 47.74 8.34
CA LEU A 692 0.94 48.03 7.16
C LEU A 692 1.31 49.10 6.09
N PRO A 693 0.68 49.13 4.86
CA PRO A 693 -0.22 48.19 4.15
C PRO A 693 0.17 47.86 2.67
N THR A 694 -0.61 46.92 2.07
CA THR A 694 -0.85 46.47 0.66
C THR A 694 -0.83 47.53 -0.49
N PRO A 695 -1.06 47.27 -1.83
CA PRO A 695 -1.53 46.05 -2.57
C PRO A 695 -0.96 45.79 -4.02
N TYR A 696 -1.49 44.75 -4.70
CA TYR A 696 -1.47 44.39 -6.15
C TYR A 696 -0.15 43.79 -6.71
N VAL A 697 -0.11 42.66 -7.43
CA VAL A 697 -1.00 42.06 -8.46
C VAL A 697 -1.13 40.55 -8.25
#